data_AF-A0AAV9QI31-F1
#
_entry.id   AF-A0AAV9QI31-F1
#
_cell.length_a   1.000
_cell.length_b   1.000
_cell.length_c   1.000
_cell.angle_alpha   90.00
_cell.angle_beta   90.00
_cell.angle_gamma   90.00
#
_symmetry.space_group_name_H-M   'P 1'
#
loop_
_entity.id
_entity.type
_entity.pdbx_description
1 polymer ?
#
loop_
_entity_poly.entity_id
_entity_poly.type
_entity_poly.pdbx_seq_one_letter_code
_entity_poly.pdbx_strand_id
1 'polypeptide(L)'
;MSLLHNLLVNIAEQGGILEGVLGDDTGHLFEPTPWKTYDQELPPRGAWEASQKIVADCEALIALLTPTKIKLVTECIANNSTVALGVAADFKVADKIIENGGEVSLGHLAEVCDTDEHKLGSVMRLLCHRHIFAEVAPDVFRNNRHSYELRSETGASGMMLIETEEGYQAGLGWVPTMKDPVTKHDIDPGKGAFAKAFGVDVGVGPWLSTPEGSKRMEKWVAGIPWLSSITVVATRTDLPWDSYGPTLCDVGCGPGSVALDVKKNYPHLNIVCQDLEPMIPVIKETFKGYEDEIAAGRIKIEAHDYFTPQTTIADVYWLRGVVRDYEDDVSAEILRQLIPALKKNPRARVLVNELIVPSLITPPSTANAPASQHLPTEQSAYPSTCHVMSLSTMVLMGGKERTFSDIVKIGEKAGLRFRRFHQFRMFTGTVEFELAPETGRRGSHFAPVLADLHKLGVLEEVKKICFADENAVWGWRKLGGDLLAEMHWGLLAKRGDTRLVKPYALQCGQHLLAKVLTEYCSQFPTTTIHFDHALVGLTQDESSVTAEVSPSGGEPFKIKADWVLGCDGGRSATRKSIGQSLEGFSWPESFVAMNIHFPFPKYNWGAANFLIGGKKWAVAGRTGPGSDPWRVAYATDAGKSDDQVIEEAHSRLKDILPGDDPYEIVNCSQYRVHQRQVKEYKVGRVMLAGDAAHLNNPIGGFGLTTGMTDAGCISDALILVIQGKAPETLLQKACDKRREVFATVSNPGSQDFKRMAEQDPNNMSEKDRQFFHRINTDEEFQVATLLGVMRLYTPVEDLLEDGLLDEAKAVQGM
;
A
#
# COMPACT_ATOMS: atom_id res chain seq x y z
N MET A 1 -13.56 -3.26 37.10
CA MET A 1 -14.15 -4.63 37.12
C MET A 1 -13.02 -5.64 37.15
N SER A 2 -13.21 -6.84 37.69
CA SER A 2 -12.14 -7.87 37.69
C SER A 2 -11.97 -8.44 36.29
N LEU A 3 -10.77 -8.93 35.98
CA LEU A 3 -10.48 -9.58 34.71
C LEU A 3 -11.46 -10.74 34.42
N LEU A 4 -11.66 -11.64 35.38
CA LEU A 4 -12.59 -12.76 35.23
C LEU A 4 -13.99 -12.29 34.82
N HIS A 5 -14.50 -11.22 35.45
CA HIS A 5 -15.80 -10.67 35.10
C HIS A 5 -15.81 -10.12 33.66
N ASN A 6 -14.77 -9.40 33.25
CA ASN A 6 -14.68 -8.85 31.89
C ASN A 6 -14.66 -9.93 30.82
N LEU A 7 -13.89 -11.02 31.03
CA LEU A 7 -13.85 -12.16 30.10
C LEU A 7 -15.23 -12.81 29.96
N LEU A 8 -15.91 -13.07 31.08
CA LEU A 8 -17.23 -13.70 31.05
C LEU A 8 -18.30 -12.82 30.39
N VAL A 9 -18.28 -11.51 30.65
CA VAL A 9 -19.19 -10.55 30.02
C VAL A 9 -18.93 -10.48 28.51
N ASN A 10 -17.68 -10.34 28.08
CA ASN A 10 -17.37 -10.24 26.65
C ASN A 10 -17.71 -11.54 25.90
N ILE A 11 -17.42 -12.72 26.48
CA ILE A 11 -17.85 -14.00 25.90
C ILE A 11 -19.36 -14.03 25.70
N ALA A 12 -20.15 -13.59 26.68
CA ALA A 12 -21.61 -13.54 26.58
C ALA A 12 -22.08 -12.54 25.51
N GLU A 13 -21.49 -11.33 25.46
CA GLU A 13 -21.84 -10.30 24.49
C GLU A 13 -21.52 -10.73 23.05
N GLN A 14 -20.31 -11.22 22.80
CA GLN A 14 -19.93 -11.75 21.48
C GLN A 14 -20.73 -13.01 21.13
N GLY A 15 -21.06 -13.83 22.13
CA GLY A 15 -21.93 -15.00 21.99
C GLY A 15 -23.30 -14.63 21.43
N GLY A 16 -23.91 -13.54 21.90
CA GLY A 16 -25.18 -13.05 21.37
C GLY A 16 -25.12 -12.62 19.90
N ILE A 17 -23.97 -12.08 19.44
CA ILE A 17 -23.75 -11.76 18.02
C ILE A 17 -23.71 -13.04 17.18
N LEU A 18 -22.99 -14.06 17.66
CA LEU A 18 -22.93 -15.36 16.97
C LEU A 18 -24.28 -16.06 16.94
N GLU A 19 -24.98 -16.12 18.07
CA GLU A 19 -26.31 -16.74 18.16
C GLU A 19 -27.31 -16.05 17.23
N GLY A 20 -27.24 -14.73 17.09
CA GLY A 20 -28.07 -13.99 16.13
C GLY A 20 -27.83 -14.35 14.65
N VAL A 21 -26.65 -14.91 14.31
CA VAL A 21 -26.29 -15.30 12.93
C VAL A 21 -26.42 -16.81 12.71
N LEU A 22 -26.02 -17.62 13.70
CA LEU A 22 -26.01 -19.08 13.61
C LEU A 22 -27.34 -19.71 14.05
N GLY A 23 -28.10 -19.07 14.94
CA GLY A 23 -29.33 -19.63 15.50
C GLY A 23 -29.10 -21.04 16.06
N ASP A 24 -29.94 -21.99 15.64
CA ASP A 24 -29.87 -23.40 16.03
C ASP A 24 -28.83 -24.23 15.22
N ASP A 25 -28.10 -23.62 14.26
CA ASP A 25 -27.11 -24.27 13.39
C ASP A 25 -25.78 -24.60 14.13
N THR A 26 -25.85 -25.14 15.34
CA THR A 26 -24.67 -25.45 16.18
C THR A 26 -24.46 -26.95 16.43
N GLY A 27 -25.34 -27.81 15.91
CA GLY A 27 -25.29 -29.27 16.11
C GLY A 27 -24.11 -29.96 15.41
N HIS A 28 -23.43 -29.28 14.47
CA HIS A 28 -22.42 -29.87 13.61
C HIS A 28 -21.09 -30.24 14.29
N LEU A 29 -20.81 -29.82 15.54
CA LEU A 29 -19.56 -30.20 16.22
C LEU A 29 -19.50 -31.71 16.48
N PHE A 30 -20.59 -32.31 16.94
CA PHE A 30 -20.63 -33.70 17.40
C PHE A 30 -21.00 -34.70 16.30
N GLU A 31 -21.47 -34.20 15.16
CA GLU A 31 -21.92 -35.01 14.03
C GLU A 31 -20.80 -35.21 12.99
N PRO A 32 -20.68 -36.40 12.36
CA PRO A 32 -19.63 -36.72 11.39
C PRO A 32 -19.91 -36.12 10.01
N THR A 33 -20.13 -34.81 9.95
CA THR A 33 -20.43 -34.07 8.71
C THR A 33 -19.80 -32.69 8.73
N PRO A 34 -19.35 -32.15 7.58
CA PRO A 34 -18.85 -30.77 7.50
C PRO A 34 -19.91 -29.74 7.93
N TRP A 35 -19.48 -28.67 8.57
CA TRP A 35 -20.34 -27.52 8.87
C TRP A 35 -20.26 -26.51 7.74
N LYS A 36 -21.27 -26.49 6.87
CA LYS A 36 -21.30 -25.65 5.67
C LYS A 36 -20.91 -24.18 5.93
N THR A 37 -21.51 -23.56 6.94
CA THR A 37 -21.31 -22.14 7.29
C THR A 37 -19.85 -21.81 7.62
N TYR A 38 -19.13 -22.72 8.28
CA TYR A 38 -17.75 -22.48 8.72
C TYR A 38 -16.69 -23.11 7.80
N ASP A 39 -16.95 -24.32 7.30
CA ASP A 39 -15.97 -25.08 6.52
C ASP A 39 -16.02 -24.76 5.02
N GLN A 40 -17.18 -24.34 4.50
CA GLN A 40 -17.39 -24.20 3.04
C GLN A 40 -17.70 -22.77 2.59
N GLU A 41 -18.41 -21.98 3.41
CA GLU A 41 -18.90 -20.65 3.01
C GLU A 41 -18.26 -19.48 3.76
N LEU A 42 -17.69 -19.72 4.94
CA LEU A 42 -17.26 -18.74 5.93
C LEU A 42 -18.42 -17.89 6.49
N PRO A 43 -18.52 -17.71 7.82
CA PRO A 43 -19.56 -16.88 8.40
C PRO A 43 -19.40 -15.40 7.99
N PRO A 44 -20.47 -14.60 8.01
CA PRO A 44 -20.40 -13.15 7.79
C PRO A 44 -19.31 -12.50 8.66
N ARG A 45 -18.66 -11.44 8.15
CA ARG A 45 -17.50 -10.78 8.80
C ARG A 45 -17.69 -10.55 10.31
N GLY A 46 -18.80 -9.94 10.71
CA GLY A 46 -19.07 -9.64 12.12
C GLY A 46 -19.21 -10.90 12.99
N ALA A 47 -19.80 -11.96 12.47
CA ALA A 47 -19.87 -13.25 13.16
C ALA A 47 -18.50 -13.91 13.26
N TRP A 48 -17.71 -13.89 12.16
CA TRP A 48 -16.34 -14.38 12.20
C TRP A 48 -15.52 -13.63 13.28
N GLU A 49 -15.55 -12.30 13.29
CA GLU A 49 -14.85 -11.46 14.28
C GLU A 49 -15.30 -11.74 15.71
N ALA A 50 -16.61 -11.91 15.94
CA ALA A 50 -17.14 -12.31 17.24
C ALA A 50 -16.61 -13.69 17.67
N SER A 51 -16.59 -14.68 16.76
CA SER A 51 -16.03 -16.00 17.08
C SER A 51 -14.55 -15.96 17.42
N GLN A 52 -13.75 -15.15 16.71
CA GLN A 52 -12.35 -14.97 17.05
C GLN A 52 -12.24 -14.38 18.47
N LYS A 53 -12.96 -13.31 18.79
CA LYS A 53 -12.91 -12.70 20.15
C LYS A 53 -13.25 -13.71 21.25
N ILE A 54 -14.29 -14.53 21.06
CA ILE A 54 -14.66 -15.58 22.02
C ILE A 54 -13.53 -16.60 22.20
N VAL A 55 -12.89 -17.04 21.11
CA VAL A 55 -11.76 -17.97 21.19
C VAL A 55 -10.62 -17.39 22.02
N ALA A 56 -10.23 -16.13 21.80
CA ALA A 56 -9.20 -15.46 22.62
C ALA A 56 -9.58 -15.38 24.10
N ASP A 57 -10.81 -14.96 24.39
CA ASP A 57 -11.26 -14.82 25.77
C ASP A 57 -11.33 -16.17 26.48
N CYS A 58 -11.72 -17.23 25.76
CA CYS A 58 -11.66 -18.59 26.26
C CYS A 58 -10.22 -19.04 26.54
N GLU A 59 -9.27 -18.77 25.65
CA GLU A 59 -7.85 -19.06 25.88
C GLU A 59 -7.30 -18.29 27.10
N ALA A 60 -7.64 -17.01 27.23
CA ALA A 60 -7.28 -16.17 28.37
C ALA A 60 -7.94 -16.67 29.67
N LEU A 61 -9.20 -17.11 29.61
CA LEU A 61 -9.92 -17.68 30.74
C LEU A 61 -9.30 -19.00 31.18
N ILE A 62 -8.98 -19.90 30.24
CA ILE A 62 -8.27 -21.14 30.52
C ILE A 62 -6.92 -20.84 31.18
N ALA A 63 -6.15 -19.88 30.63
CA ALA A 63 -4.86 -19.49 31.19
C ALA A 63 -5.00 -18.90 32.60
N LEU A 64 -6.01 -18.07 32.84
CA LEU A 64 -6.30 -17.47 34.15
C LEU A 64 -6.65 -18.51 35.21
N LEU A 65 -7.43 -19.53 34.83
CA LEU A 65 -7.90 -20.58 35.75
C LEU A 65 -6.89 -21.72 35.95
N THR A 66 -5.90 -21.84 35.06
CA THR A 66 -4.90 -22.91 35.14
C THR A 66 -3.77 -22.53 36.10
N PRO A 67 -3.46 -23.36 37.12
CA PRO A 67 -2.31 -23.12 37.98
C PRO A 67 -1.02 -23.01 37.16
N THR A 68 -0.18 -22.01 37.46
CA THR A 68 1.02 -21.67 36.66
C THR A 68 1.90 -22.88 36.33
N LYS A 69 2.16 -23.76 37.30
CA LYS A 69 2.98 -24.97 37.09
C LYS A 69 2.32 -25.96 36.12
N ILE A 70 1.00 -26.11 36.21
CA ILE A 70 0.24 -26.98 35.31
C ILE A 70 0.24 -26.41 33.89
N LYS A 71 0.09 -25.09 33.74
CA LYS A 71 0.19 -24.43 32.43
C LYS A 71 1.54 -24.73 31.78
N LEU A 72 2.65 -24.52 32.48
CA LEU A 72 4.00 -24.79 31.95
C LEU A 72 4.23 -26.27 31.60
N VAL A 73 3.78 -27.20 32.46
CA VAL A 73 3.92 -28.64 32.18
C VAL A 73 3.08 -29.04 30.96
N THR A 74 1.86 -28.53 30.84
CA THR A 74 0.95 -28.84 29.72
C THR A 74 1.52 -28.35 28.39
N GLU A 75 2.08 -27.14 28.34
CA GLU A 75 2.76 -26.63 27.13
C GLU A 75 4.00 -27.45 26.77
N CYS A 76 4.79 -27.87 27.78
CA CYS A 76 5.99 -28.68 27.56
C CYS A 76 5.69 -30.04 26.90
N ILE A 77 4.49 -30.59 27.13
CA ILE A 77 4.06 -31.90 26.61
C ILE A 77 2.96 -31.77 25.54
N ALA A 78 2.73 -30.57 25.02
CA ALA A 78 1.67 -30.30 24.05
C ALA A 78 1.84 -31.10 22.74
N ASN A 79 3.08 -31.46 22.40
CA ASN A 79 3.43 -32.32 21.27
C ASN A 79 2.72 -33.68 21.28
N ASN A 80 2.32 -34.19 22.45
CA ASN A 80 1.57 -35.44 22.54
C ASN A 80 0.21 -35.37 21.83
N SER A 81 -0.37 -34.18 21.68
CA SER A 81 -1.60 -33.99 20.89
C SER A 81 -1.33 -34.24 19.39
N THR A 82 -0.22 -33.74 18.87
CA THR A 82 0.22 -33.96 17.49
C THR A 82 0.54 -35.44 17.25
N VAL A 83 1.25 -36.08 18.18
CA VAL A 83 1.55 -37.52 18.10
C VAL A 83 0.26 -38.35 18.07
N ALA A 84 -0.72 -38.02 18.92
CA ALA A 84 -2.01 -38.72 18.92
C ALA A 84 -2.76 -38.57 17.59
N LEU A 85 -2.75 -37.36 16.99
CA LEU A 85 -3.31 -37.14 15.65
C LEU A 85 -2.60 -37.97 14.58
N GLY A 86 -1.26 -38.03 14.63
CA GLY A 86 -0.47 -38.88 13.75
C GLY A 86 -0.82 -40.36 13.88
N VAL A 87 -1.00 -40.87 15.10
CA VAL A 87 -1.45 -42.26 15.32
C VAL A 87 -2.84 -42.48 14.72
N ALA A 88 -3.80 -41.57 14.95
CA ALA A 88 -5.15 -41.72 14.40
C ALA A 88 -5.17 -41.69 12.86
N ALA A 89 -4.32 -40.84 12.25
CA ALA A 89 -4.16 -40.74 10.80
C ALA A 89 -3.49 -41.99 10.21
N ASP A 90 -2.38 -42.45 10.79
CA ASP A 90 -1.61 -43.61 10.31
C ASP A 90 -2.42 -44.91 10.41
N PHE A 91 -3.09 -45.13 11.55
CA PHE A 91 -3.96 -46.29 11.75
C PHE A 91 -5.30 -46.19 11.03
N LYS A 92 -5.59 -45.06 10.35
CA LYS A 92 -6.84 -44.79 9.62
C LYS A 92 -8.08 -44.97 10.50
N VAL A 93 -8.01 -44.45 11.72
CA VAL A 93 -9.06 -44.66 12.73
C VAL A 93 -10.42 -44.13 12.24
N ALA A 94 -10.44 -42.97 11.59
CA ALA A 94 -11.68 -42.38 11.09
C ALA A 94 -12.37 -43.27 10.04
N ASP A 95 -11.62 -43.83 9.10
CA ASP A 95 -12.13 -44.75 8.08
C ASP A 95 -12.66 -46.04 8.74
N LYS A 96 -11.89 -46.62 9.67
CA LYS A 96 -12.28 -47.86 10.38
C LYS A 96 -13.54 -47.71 11.21
N ILE A 97 -13.77 -46.54 11.81
CA ILE A 97 -15.03 -46.26 12.50
C ILE A 97 -16.21 -46.30 11.51
N ILE A 98 -16.06 -45.73 10.32
CA ILE A 98 -17.10 -45.73 9.28
C ILE A 98 -17.37 -47.13 8.75
N GLU A 99 -16.30 -47.86 8.42
CA GLU A 99 -16.35 -49.23 7.90
C GLU A 99 -17.04 -50.21 8.86
N ASN A 100 -17.04 -49.90 10.16
CA ASN A 100 -17.59 -50.74 11.22
C ASN A 100 -18.90 -50.18 11.82
N GLY A 101 -19.65 -49.38 11.05
CA GLY A 101 -21.01 -48.97 11.43
C GLY A 101 -21.11 -47.63 12.17
N GLY A 102 -20.05 -46.83 12.17
CA GLY A 102 -20.04 -45.45 12.67
C GLY A 102 -19.77 -45.31 14.17
N GLU A 103 -20.08 -46.31 14.98
CA GLU A 103 -19.79 -46.37 16.42
C GLU A 103 -19.10 -47.70 16.75
N VAL A 104 -17.90 -47.65 17.33
CA VAL A 104 -17.06 -48.84 17.48
C VAL A 104 -16.49 -48.95 18.89
N SER A 105 -16.63 -50.13 19.50
CA SER A 105 -16.02 -50.42 20.80
C SER A 105 -14.48 -50.44 20.72
N LEU A 106 -13.78 -50.04 21.78
CA LEU A 106 -12.32 -49.96 21.83
C LEU A 106 -11.65 -51.28 21.46
N GLY A 107 -12.12 -52.41 21.99
CA GLY A 107 -11.59 -53.73 21.70
C GLY A 107 -11.69 -54.08 20.21
N HIS A 108 -12.87 -53.88 19.61
CA HIS A 108 -13.05 -54.07 18.16
C HIS A 108 -12.20 -53.08 17.34
N LEU A 109 -12.13 -51.81 17.76
CA LEU A 109 -11.32 -50.79 17.08
C LEU A 109 -9.83 -51.16 17.10
N ALA A 110 -9.33 -51.69 18.23
CA ALA A 110 -7.96 -52.17 18.37
C ALA A 110 -7.70 -53.41 17.51
N GLU A 111 -8.67 -54.33 17.42
CA GLU A 111 -8.61 -55.51 16.54
C GLU A 111 -8.51 -55.10 15.06
N VAL A 112 -9.39 -54.22 14.57
CA VAL A 112 -9.32 -53.74 13.17
C VAL A 112 -8.14 -52.80 12.92
N CYS A 113 -7.55 -52.24 13.98
CA CYS A 113 -6.30 -51.49 13.93
C CYS A 113 -5.04 -52.37 14.01
N ASP A 114 -5.17 -53.66 14.29
CA ASP A 114 -4.05 -54.57 14.57
C ASP A 114 -3.07 -53.96 15.58
N THR A 115 -3.60 -53.49 16.72
CA THR A 115 -2.82 -52.80 17.74
C THR A 115 -3.30 -53.12 19.16
N ASP A 116 -2.52 -52.67 20.13
CA ASP A 116 -2.84 -52.87 21.55
C ASP A 116 -3.98 -51.94 22.00
N GLU A 117 -4.99 -52.54 22.64
CA GLU A 117 -6.19 -51.87 23.11
C GLU A 117 -5.88 -50.73 24.10
N HIS A 118 -4.93 -50.94 25.01
CA HIS A 118 -4.58 -49.95 26.03
C HIS A 118 -3.86 -48.73 25.43
N LYS A 119 -2.94 -48.97 24.49
CA LYS A 119 -2.25 -47.90 23.76
C LYS A 119 -3.22 -47.08 22.91
N LEU A 120 -4.05 -47.75 22.11
CA LEU A 120 -5.04 -47.06 21.27
C LEU A 120 -6.06 -46.31 22.12
N GLY A 121 -6.53 -46.90 23.21
CA GLY A 121 -7.47 -46.26 24.13
C GLY A 121 -6.90 -44.98 24.77
N SER A 122 -5.60 -44.92 25.02
CA SER A 122 -4.95 -43.71 25.54
C SER A 122 -4.94 -42.58 24.49
N VAL A 123 -4.70 -42.92 23.22
CA VAL A 123 -4.75 -41.98 22.08
C VAL A 123 -6.17 -41.47 21.87
N MET A 124 -7.14 -42.39 21.80
CA MET A 124 -8.53 -42.03 21.53
C MET A 124 -9.12 -41.13 22.61
N ARG A 125 -8.86 -41.40 23.90
CA ARG A 125 -9.35 -40.55 24.99
C ARG A 125 -8.72 -39.15 24.98
N LEU A 126 -7.43 -39.03 24.63
CA LEU A 126 -6.80 -37.71 24.44
C LEU A 126 -7.47 -36.94 23.29
N LEU A 127 -7.71 -37.59 22.15
CA LEU A 127 -8.36 -36.93 21.00
C LEU A 127 -9.84 -36.61 21.26
N CYS A 128 -10.55 -37.43 22.03
CA CYS A 128 -11.91 -37.12 22.49
C CYS A 128 -11.93 -35.91 23.43
N HIS A 129 -10.98 -35.82 24.36
CA HIS A 129 -10.82 -34.65 25.23
C HIS A 129 -10.54 -33.36 24.43
N ARG A 130 -9.90 -33.49 23.26
CA ARG A 130 -9.62 -32.39 22.34
C ARG A 130 -10.74 -32.14 21.31
N HIS A 131 -11.87 -32.84 21.45
CA HIS A 131 -13.02 -32.75 20.56
C HIS A 131 -12.71 -33.12 19.09
N ILE A 132 -11.75 -34.02 18.86
CA ILE A 132 -11.46 -34.57 17.52
C ILE A 132 -12.27 -35.83 17.26
N PHE A 133 -12.55 -36.66 18.27
CA PHE A 133 -13.49 -37.78 18.21
C PHE A 133 -14.53 -37.65 19.35
N ALA A 134 -15.49 -38.55 19.42
CA ALA A 134 -16.43 -38.63 20.53
C ALA A 134 -16.41 -40.03 21.16
N GLU A 135 -16.40 -40.10 22.50
CA GLU A 135 -16.69 -41.33 23.26
C GLU A 135 -18.16 -41.26 23.68
N VAL A 136 -19.03 -42.01 22.99
CA VAL A 136 -20.50 -41.92 23.11
C VAL A 136 -21.07 -42.84 24.19
N ALA A 137 -20.31 -43.86 24.58
CA ALA A 137 -20.51 -44.71 25.73
C ALA A 137 -19.13 -45.18 26.22
N PRO A 138 -18.99 -45.73 27.45
CA PRO A 138 -17.70 -46.23 27.92
C PRO A 138 -17.05 -47.16 26.89
N ASP A 139 -15.85 -46.79 26.44
CA ASP A 139 -15.08 -47.51 25.43
C ASP A 139 -15.78 -47.64 24.06
N VAL A 140 -16.71 -46.76 23.70
CA VAL A 140 -17.34 -46.73 22.36
C VAL A 140 -17.08 -45.38 21.69
N PHE A 141 -16.43 -45.41 20.54
CA PHE A 141 -15.95 -44.22 19.84
C PHE A 141 -16.70 -43.97 18.53
N ARG A 142 -16.88 -42.69 18.20
CA ARG A 142 -17.55 -42.19 17.00
C ARG A 142 -16.74 -41.06 16.38
N ASN A 143 -16.82 -40.93 15.05
CA ASN A 143 -16.37 -39.72 14.38
C ASN A 143 -17.26 -38.52 14.76
N ASN A 144 -16.65 -37.34 14.77
CA ASN A 144 -17.34 -36.06 14.81
C ASN A 144 -16.87 -35.24 13.61
N ARG A 145 -17.24 -33.96 13.50
CA ARG A 145 -16.89 -33.13 12.35
C ARG A 145 -15.39 -33.05 12.07
N HIS A 146 -14.55 -32.99 13.10
CA HIS A 146 -13.11 -32.85 12.94
C HIS A 146 -12.43 -34.17 12.56
N SER A 147 -12.77 -35.29 13.22
CA SER A 147 -12.25 -36.61 12.80
C SER A 147 -12.78 -37.07 11.46
N TYR A 148 -13.97 -36.61 11.06
CA TYR A 148 -14.50 -36.89 9.73
C TYR A 148 -13.63 -36.32 8.61
N GLU A 149 -12.88 -35.25 8.89
CA GLU A 149 -11.91 -34.70 7.95
C GLU A 149 -10.65 -35.57 7.83
N LEU A 150 -10.36 -36.50 8.76
CA LEU A 150 -9.20 -37.41 8.72
C LEU A 150 -9.37 -38.62 7.80
N ARG A 151 -10.50 -38.74 7.11
CA ARG A 151 -10.74 -39.83 6.15
C ARG A 151 -9.68 -39.84 5.06
N SER A 152 -9.34 -41.03 4.58
CA SER A 152 -8.25 -41.21 3.59
C SER A 152 -8.45 -40.42 2.29
N GLU A 153 -9.68 -40.05 1.95
CA GLU A 153 -10.03 -39.33 0.71
C GLU A 153 -9.82 -37.80 0.76
N THR A 154 -9.69 -37.18 1.93
CA THR A 154 -9.65 -35.71 2.06
C THR A 154 -8.24 -35.13 1.86
N GLY A 155 -7.20 -35.90 2.19
CA GLY A 155 -5.81 -35.44 2.25
C GLY A 155 -5.35 -34.91 3.62
N ALA A 156 -6.27 -34.69 4.58
CA ALA A 156 -5.92 -34.15 5.90
C ALA A 156 -4.94 -35.04 6.67
N SER A 157 -5.13 -36.36 6.60
CA SER A 157 -4.23 -37.35 7.21
C SER A 157 -2.80 -37.23 6.67
N GLY A 158 -2.63 -36.89 5.38
CA GLY A 158 -1.31 -36.60 4.81
C GLY A 158 -0.63 -35.43 5.52
N MET A 159 -1.35 -34.33 5.77
CA MET A 159 -0.82 -33.18 6.50
C MET A 159 -0.47 -33.50 7.95
N MET A 160 -1.32 -34.28 8.65
CA MET A 160 -1.02 -34.69 10.04
C MET A 160 0.26 -35.53 10.12
N LEU A 161 0.48 -36.41 9.15
CA LEU A 161 1.70 -37.24 9.06
C LEU A 161 2.94 -36.43 8.67
N ILE A 162 2.80 -35.37 7.87
CA ILE A 162 3.91 -34.46 7.56
C ILE A 162 4.40 -33.75 8.84
N GLU A 163 3.49 -33.18 9.62
CA GLU A 163 3.87 -32.51 10.87
C GLU A 163 4.42 -33.50 11.91
N THR A 164 3.82 -34.70 12.01
CA THR A 164 4.22 -35.67 13.03
C THR A 164 5.57 -36.33 12.73
N GLU A 165 5.85 -36.62 11.46
CA GLU A 165 7.08 -37.33 11.07
C GLU A 165 8.22 -36.37 10.71
N GLU A 166 7.97 -35.33 9.92
CA GLU A 166 9.00 -34.37 9.51
C GLU A 166 9.02 -33.11 10.38
N GLY A 167 7.87 -32.47 10.60
CA GLY A 167 7.79 -31.20 11.35
C GLY A 167 8.37 -31.32 12.76
N TYR A 168 7.96 -32.35 13.50
CA TYR A 168 8.46 -32.59 14.84
C TYR A 168 9.95 -32.95 14.89
N GLN A 169 10.44 -33.71 13.92
CA GLN A 169 11.88 -34.01 13.81
C GLN A 169 12.68 -32.75 13.48
N ALA A 170 12.21 -31.93 12.53
CA ALA A 170 12.81 -30.64 12.19
C ALA A 170 12.93 -29.70 13.40
N GLY A 171 11.94 -29.75 14.32
CA GLY A 171 11.97 -29.02 15.58
C GLY A 171 13.22 -29.26 16.43
N LEU A 172 13.81 -30.46 16.38
CA LEU A 172 15.07 -30.78 17.09
C LEU A 172 16.26 -29.98 16.54
N GLY A 173 16.21 -29.56 15.28
CA GLY A 173 17.22 -28.73 14.63
C GLY A 173 17.11 -27.24 14.99
N TRP A 174 16.00 -26.77 15.57
CA TRP A 174 15.73 -25.34 15.71
C TRP A 174 16.66 -24.61 16.68
N VAL A 175 16.81 -25.13 17.90
CA VAL A 175 17.73 -24.55 18.90
C VAL A 175 19.19 -24.56 18.40
N PRO A 176 19.71 -25.67 17.82
CA PRO A 176 21.02 -25.67 17.19
C PRO A 176 21.17 -24.64 16.07
N THR A 177 20.16 -24.38 15.24
CA THR A 177 20.20 -23.35 14.18
C THR A 177 20.26 -21.95 14.77
N MET A 178 19.42 -21.63 15.76
CA MET A 178 19.41 -20.29 16.39
C MET A 178 20.70 -19.95 17.15
N LYS A 179 21.47 -20.96 17.58
CA LYS A 179 22.73 -20.76 18.31
C LYS A 179 23.97 -20.73 17.40
N ASP A 180 23.82 -21.16 16.16
CA ASP A 180 24.94 -21.30 15.23
C ASP A 180 25.40 -19.91 14.73
N PRO A 181 26.68 -19.53 14.84
CA PRO A 181 27.17 -18.25 14.35
C PRO A 181 26.91 -18.01 12.86
N VAL A 182 26.80 -19.07 12.06
CA VAL A 182 26.59 -19.00 10.62
C VAL A 182 25.10 -18.91 10.29
N THR A 183 24.26 -19.72 10.93
CA THR A 183 22.85 -19.89 10.51
C THR A 183 21.83 -19.09 11.34
N LYS A 184 22.23 -18.45 12.46
CA LYS A 184 21.33 -17.68 13.34
C LYS A 184 20.61 -16.48 12.71
N HIS A 185 21.06 -16.02 11.55
CA HIS A 185 20.48 -14.88 10.80
C HIS A 185 20.20 -15.25 9.34
N ASP A 186 20.27 -16.52 8.98
CA ASP A 186 20.07 -17.02 7.63
C ASP A 186 18.71 -17.74 7.55
N ILE A 187 17.92 -17.45 6.53
CA ILE A 187 16.61 -18.08 6.30
C ILE A 187 16.65 -19.15 5.20
N ASP A 188 17.82 -19.42 4.62
CA ASP A 188 18.05 -20.45 3.60
C ASP A 188 17.55 -21.82 4.10
N PRO A 189 16.57 -22.44 3.41
CA PRO A 189 16.06 -23.75 3.77
C PRO A 189 17.13 -24.85 3.88
N GLY A 190 18.22 -24.77 3.10
CA GLY A 190 19.35 -25.72 3.13
C GLY A 190 20.22 -25.60 4.38
N LYS A 191 20.04 -24.54 5.18
CA LYS A 191 20.75 -24.29 6.44
C LYS A 191 19.79 -24.21 7.64
N GLY A 192 18.50 -24.47 7.40
CA GLY A 192 17.42 -24.36 8.37
C GLY A 192 17.34 -25.52 9.38
N ALA A 193 16.26 -25.52 10.17
CA ALA A 193 16.04 -26.52 11.22
C ALA A 193 15.90 -27.95 10.64
N PHE A 194 15.11 -28.09 9.57
CA PHE A 194 14.94 -29.34 8.85
C PHE A 194 16.30 -29.91 8.38
N ALA A 195 17.07 -29.13 7.63
CA ALA A 195 18.36 -29.57 7.10
C ALA A 195 19.29 -30.07 8.23
N LYS A 196 19.32 -29.35 9.36
CA LYS A 196 20.12 -29.71 10.53
C LYS A 196 19.64 -30.98 11.23
N ALA A 197 18.33 -31.18 11.36
CA ALA A 197 17.76 -32.36 12.00
C ALA A 197 17.90 -33.63 11.15
N PHE A 198 17.75 -33.50 9.83
CA PHE A 198 17.84 -34.59 8.88
C PHE A 198 19.27 -34.87 8.39
N GLY A 199 20.24 -34.01 8.76
CA GLY A 199 21.64 -34.17 8.37
C GLY A 199 21.88 -33.99 6.87
N VAL A 200 21.13 -33.07 6.25
CA VAL A 200 21.21 -32.73 4.82
C VAL A 200 21.57 -31.26 4.61
N ASP A 201 21.95 -30.88 3.40
CA ASP A 201 22.34 -29.52 3.00
C ASP A 201 21.30 -28.86 2.07
N VAL A 202 20.08 -29.39 2.06
CA VAL A 202 18.96 -28.93 1.24
C VAL A 202 17.70 -28.77 2.08
N GLY A 203 16.79 -27.90 1.62
CA GLY A 203 15.45 -27.80 2.18
C GLY A 203 14.58 -29.03 1.86
N VAL A 204 13.38 -29.05 2.43
CA VAL A 204 12.46 -30.20 2.29
C VAL A 204 12.05 -30.47 0.84
N GLY A 205 11.83 -29.44 0.02
CA GLY A 205 11.46 -29.59 -1.39
C GLY A 205 12.46 -30.43 -2.20
N PRO A 206 13.73 -30.01 -2.32
CA PRO A 206 14.76 -30.82 -2.98
C PRO A 206 14.98 -32.18 -2.29
N TRP A 207 14.89 -32.24 -0.95
CA TRP A 207 15.04 -33.50 -0.21
C TRP A 207 13.98 -34.54 -0.60
N LEU A 208 12.74 -34.14 -0.86
CA LEU A 208 11.67 -35.05 -1.31
C LEU A 208 11.98 -35.75 -2.64
N SER A 209 12.88 -35.18 -3.45
CA SER A 209 13.33 -35.78 -4.70
C SER A 209 14.45 -36.83 -4.51
N THR A 210 14.96 -37.01 -3.29
CA THR A 210 15.98 -38.02 -2.96
C THR A 210 15.37 -39.42 -2.80
N PRO A 211 16.16 -40.51 -2.83
CA PRO A 211 15.67 -41.87 -2.57
C PRO A 211 15.04 -42.06 -1.19
N GLU A 212 15.44 -41.25 -0.20
CA GLU A 212 14.84 -41.26 1.13
C GLU A 212 13.53 -40.47 1.16
N GLY A 213 13.57 -39.22 0.69
CA GLY A 213 12.40 -38.33 0.67
C GLY A 213 11.27 -38.82 -0.24
N SER A 214 11.60 -39.49 -1.35
CA SER A 214 10.59 -40.03 -2.28
C SER A 214 9.67 -41.09 -1.64
N LYS A 215 10.13 -41.77 -0.57
CA LYS A 215 9.28 -42.67 0.22
C LYS A 215 8.19 -41.95 1.01
N ARG A 216 8.36 -40.64 1.23
CA ARG A 216 7.41 -39.76 1.93
C ARG A 216 6.52 -39.00 0.97
N MET A 217 6.75 -39.06 -0.34
CA MET A 217 6.09 -38.21 -1.33
C MET A 217 4.56 -38.35 -1.34
N GLU A 218 4.03 -39.55 -1.11
CA GLU A 218 2.58 -39.83 -1.15
C GLU A 218 1.78 -38.91 -0.21
N LYS A 219 2.21 -38.79 1.05
CA LYS A 219 1.53 -37.92 2.02
C LYS A 219 1.71 -36.43 1.71
N TRP A 220 2.81 -36.03 1.08
CA TRP A 220 3.04 -34.64 0.65
C TRP A 220 2.12 -34.26 -0.50
N VAL A 221 1.95 -35.16 -1.48
CA VAL A 221 1.02 -34.99 -2.60
C VAL A 221 -0.43 -34.88 -2.13
N ALA A 222 -0.81 -35.57 -1.05
CA ALA A 222 -2.14 -35.47 -0.46
C ALA A 222 -2.31 -34.25 0.48
N GLY A 223 -1.33 -33.99 1.34
CA GLY A 223 -1.44 -33.01 2.43
C GLY A 223 -1.33 -31.55 2.00
N ILE A 224 -0.41 -31.23 1.07
CA ILE A 224 -0.21 -29.84 0.63
C ILE A 224 -1.45 -29.25 -0.06
N PRO A 225 -2.11 -29.95 -1.00
CA PRO A 225 -3.36 -29.48 -1.58
C PRO A 225 -4.46 -29.26 -0.54
N TRP A 226 -4.57 -30.15 0.45
CA TRP A 226 -5.54 -30.02 1.55
C TRP A 226 -5.28 -28.74 2.37
N LEU A 227 -4.03 -28.48 2.78
CA LEU A 227 -3.68 -27.25 3.51
C LEU A 227 -4.00 -26.00 2.68
N SER A 228 -3.68 -26.03 1.38
CA SER A 228 -3.96 -24.91 0.47
C SER A 228 -5.47 -24.63 0.39
N SER A 229 -6.31 -25.67 0.41
CA SER A 229 -7.76 -25.58 0.32
C SER A 229 -8.41 -24.74 1.43
N ILE A 230 -7.81 -24.70 2.63
CA ILE A 230 -8.31 -23.94 3.78
C ILE A 230 -8.46 -22.44 3.45
N THR A 231 -7.56 -21.92 2.62
CA THR A 231 -7.54 -20.49 2.27
C THR A 231 -8.40 -20.14 1.05
N VAL A 232 -8.82 -21.12 0.26
CA VAL A 232 -9.47 -20.91 -1.05
C VAL A 232 -10.79 -20.16 -0.91
N VAL A 233 -11.62 -20.53 0.07
CA VAL A 233 -12.92 -19.87 0.28
C VAL A 233 -12.71 -18.39 0.63
N ALA A 234 -11.69 -18.07 1.44
CA ALA A 234 -11.38 -16.69 1.78
C ALA A 234 -10.80 -15.94 0.57
N THR A 235 -9.91 -16.55 -0.19
CA THR A 235 -9.40 -15.98 -1.45
C THR A 235 -10.55 -15.62 -2.40
N ARG A 236 -11.55 -16.50 -2.53
CA ARG A 236 -12.73 -16.25 -3.37
C ARG A 236 -13.63 -15.14 -2.82
N THR A 237 -13.87 -15.11 -1.52
CA THR A 237 -14.96 -14.30 -0.94
C THR A 237 -14.51 -13.01 -0.26
N ASP A 238 -13.24 -12.91 0.13
CA ASP A 238 -12.68 -11.72 0.80
C ASP A 238 -11.93 -10.79 -0.15
N LEU A 239 -11.63 -11.25 -1.39
CA LEU A 239 -11.11 -10.38 -2.45
C LEU A 239 -12.26 -9.91 -3.36
N PRO A 240 -12.29 -8.61 -3.73
CA PRO A 240 -13.34 -8.05 -4.56
C PRO A 240 -13.04 -8.28 -6.05
N TRP A 241 -13.01 -9.54 -6.49
CA TRP A 241 -12.62 -9.93 -7.85
C TRP A 241 -13.35 -9.14 -8.95
N ASP A 242 -14.65 -8.93 -8.79
CA ASP A 242 -15.50 -8.18 -9.75
C ASP A 242 -15.15 -6.68 -9.84
N SER A 243 -14.43 -6.13 -8.85
CA SER A 243 -14.01 -4.73 -8.86
C SER A 243 -12.74 -4.48 -9.67
N TYR A 244 -12.03 -5.55 -10.05
CA TYR A 244 -10.84 -5.48 -10.86
C TYR A 244 -11.17 -5.60 -12.36
N GLY A 245 -10.19 -5.40 -13.22
CA GLY A 245 -10.35 -5.65 -14.65
C GLY A 245 -10.38 -7.15 -14.97
N PRO A 246 -10.73 -7.52 -16.21
CA PRO A 246 -11.02 -8.90 -16.58
C PRO A 246 -9.81 -9.84 -16.59
N THR A 247 -8.57 -9.35 -16.47
CA THR A 247 -7.37 -10.20 -16.63
C THR A 247 -6.60 -10.36 -15.32
N LEU A 248 -6.54 -11.60 -14.82
CA LEU A 248 -5.73 -12.00 -13.67
C LEU A 248 -4.50 -12.79 -14.14
N CYS A 249 -3.31 -12.31 -13.78
CA CYS A 249 -2.05 -13.03 -13.93
C CYS A 249 -1.64 -13.59 -12.56
N ASP A 250 -1.69 -14.91 -12.41
CA ASP A 250 -1.22 -15.64 -11.22
C ASP A 250 0.26 -15.99 -11.43
N VAL A 251 1.14 -15.26 -10.75
CA VAL A 251 2.60 -15.30 -10.93
C VAL A 251 3.20 -16.20 -9.85
N GLY A 252 3.80 -17.32 -10.26
CA GLY A 252 4.22 -18.39 -9.35
C GLY A 252 3.02 -19.21 -8.87
N CYS A 253 2.15 -19.62 -9.80
CA CYS A 253 0.84 -20.21 -9.48
C CYS A 253 0.91 -21.64 -8.89
N GLY A 254 2.10 -22.27 -8.90
CA GLY A 254 2.27 -23.67 -8.52
C GLY A 254 1.40 -24.59 -9.38
N PRO A 255 0.65 -25.54 -8.79
CA PRO A 255 -0.27 -26.41 -9.54
C PRO A 255 -1.45 -25.67 -10.22
N GLY A 256 -1.72 -24.40 -9.90
CA GLY A 256 -2.80 -23.60 -10.48
C GLY A 256 -4.22 -23.91 -9.96
N SER A 257 -4.36 -24.75 -8.93
CA SER A 257 -5.67 -25.19 -8.41
C SER A 257 -6.51 -24.05 -7.82
N VAL A 258 -5.86 -23.07 -7.20
CA VAL A 258 -6.56 -21.91 -6.61
C VAL A 258 -7.04 -20.95 -7.71
N ALA A 259 -6.22 -20.68 -8.73
CA ALA A 259 -6.64 -19.90 -9.90
C ALA A 259 -7.82 -20.56 -10.64
N LEU A 260 -7.84 -21.90 -10.71
CA LEU A 260 -8.97 -22.64 -11.25
C LEU A 260 -10.25 -22.46 -10.41
N ASP A 261 -10.17 -22.45 -9.08
CA ASP A 261 -11.34 -22.17 -8.22
C ASP A 261 -11.86 -20.74 -8.45
N VAL A 262 -10.96 -19.76 -8.57
CA VAL A 262 -11.34 -18.38 -8.92
C VAL A 262 -12.04 -18.36 -10.27
N LYS A 263 -11.52 -19.01 -11.31
CA LYS A 263 -12.15 -19.09 -12.63
C LYS A 263 -13.54 -19.75 -12.60
N LYS A 264 -13.72 -20.80 -11.80
CA LYS A 264 -15.02 -21.47 -11.63
C LYS A 264 -16.09 -20.53 -11.08
N ASN A 265 -15.71 -19.68 -10.12
CA ASN A 265 -16.62 -18.79 -9.42
C ASN A 265 -16.77 -17.42 -10.10
N TYR A 266 -15.77 -17.02 -10.89
CA TYR A 266 -15.77 -15.79 -11.69
C TYR A 266 -15.48 -16.11 -13.17
N PRO A 267 -16.43 -16.71 -13.91
CA PRO A 267 -16.19 -17.21 -15.27
C PRO A 267 -15.79 -16.13 -16.28
N HIS A 268 -16.12 -14.88 -16.01
CA HIS A 268 -15.79 -13.73 -16.86
C HIS A 268 -14.30 -13.34 -16.80
N LEU A 269 -13.55 -13.82 -15.80
CA LEU A 269 -12.12 -13.54 -15.70
C LEU A 269 -11.32 -14.35 -16.71
N ASN A 270 -10.37 -13.69 -17.35
CA ASN A 270 -9.28 -14.31 -18.08
C ASN A 270 -8.14 -14.60 -17.12
N ILE A 271 -7.62 -15.82 -17.11
CA ILE A 271 -6.57 -16.27 -16.21
C ILE A 271 -5.29 -16.52 -17.00
N VAL A 272 -4.17 -16.01 -16.51
CA VAL A 272 -2.83 -16.36 -16.96
C VAL A 272 -2.11 -17.02 -15.79
N CYS A 273 -1.87 -18.32 -15.88
CA CYS A 273 -1.09 -19.09 -14.91
C CYS A 273 0.37 -19.10 -15.34
N GLN A 274 1.24 -18.55 -14.50
CA GLN A 274 2.67 -18.44 -14.75
C GLN A 274 3.48 -19.18 -13.69
N ASP A 275 4.40 -20.03 -14.13
CA ASP A 275 5.36 -20.71 -13.25
C ASP A 275 6.59 -21.17 -14.08
N LEU A 276 7.56 -21.82 -13.46
CA LEU A 276 8.73 -22.36 -14.16
C LEU A 276 8.33 -23.51 -15.10
N GLU A 277 9.13 -23.71 -16.16
CA GLU A 277 8.90 -24.74 -17.19
C GLU A 277 8.55 -26.14 -16.63
N PRO A 278 9.20 -26.65 -15.56
CA PRO A 278 8.86 -27.96 -15.00
C PRO A 278 7.44 -28.07 -14.43
N MET A 279 6.80 -26.95 -14.05
CA MET A 279 5.46 -26.92 -13.47
C MET A 279 4.35 -26.89 -14.54
N ILE A 280 4.69 -26.52 -15.78
CA ILE A 280 3.72 -26.39 -16.88
C ILE A 280 2.88 -27.66 -17.15
N PRO A 281 3.45 -28.88 -17.14
CA PRO A 281 2.65 -30.09 -17.28
C PRO A 281 1.65 -30.31 -16.13
N VAL A 282 2.03 -29.94 -14.90
CA VAL A 282 1.18 -30.06 -13.71
C VAL A 282 -0.01 -29.12 -13.82
N ILE A 283 0.23 -27.86 -14.21
CA ILE A 283 -0.84 -26.87 -14.42
C ILE A 283 -1.79 -27.36 -15.51
N LYS A 284 -1.28 -27.91 -16.63
CA LYS A 284 -2.13 -28.44 -17.70
C LYS A 284 -3.05 -29.57 -17.22
N GLU A 285 -2.57 -30.47 -16.37
CA GLU A 285 -3.42 -31.54 -15.81
C GLU A 285 -4.49 -30.95 -14.87
N THR A 286 -4.15 -29.94 -14.05
CA THR A 286 -5.13 -29.25 -13.19
C THR A 286 -6.27 -28.63 -14.01
N PHE A 287 -5.97 -28.08 -15.19
CA PHE A 287 -6.95 -27.42 -16.09
C PHE A 287 -7.60 -28.36 -17.11
N LYS A 288 -7.49 -29.67 -16.94
CA LYS A 288 -8.20 -30.65 -17.78
C LYS A 288 -9.72 -30.44 -17.70
N GLY A 289 -10.39 -30.45 -18.86
CA GLY A 289 -11.80 -30.07 -19.01
C GLY A 289 -12.05 -28.59 -19.30
N TYR A 290 -11.00 -27.76 -19.40
CA TYR A 290 -11.07 -26.35 -19.80
C TYR A 290 -10.42 -26.09 -21.17
N GLU A 291 -10.32 -27.10 -22.02
CA GLU A 291 -9.65 -27.02 -23.33
C GLU A 291 -10.25 -25.94 -24.23
N ASP A 292 -11.58 -25.72 -24.18
CA ASP A 292 -12.28 -24.69 -24.94
C ASP A 292 -11.92 -23.26 -24.47
N GLU A 293 -11.74 -23.06 -23.16
CA GLU A 293 -11.33 -21.77 -22.58
C GLU A 293 -9.87 -21.46 -22.93
N ILE A 294 -9.02 -22.50 -22.95
CA ILE A 294 -7.62 -22.40 -23.39
C ILE A 294 -7.55 -22.07 -24.88
N ALA A 295 -8.31 -22.77 -25.72
CA ALA A 295 -8.37 -22.51 -27.16
C ALA A 295 -8.90 -21.10 -27.48
N ALA A 296 -9.82 -20.59 -26.66
CA ALA A 296 -10.33 -19.21 -26.75
C ALA A 296 -9.37 -18.14 -26.17
N GLY A 297 -8.24 -18.54 -25.58
CA GLY A 297 -7.28 -17.63 -24.97
C GLY A 297 -7.73 -16.98 -23.65
N ARG A 298 -8.84 -17.47 -23.07
CA ARG A 298 -9.36 -17.03 -21.76
C ARG A 298 -8.60 -17.65 -20.59
N ILE A 299 -7.95 -18.78 -20.82
CA ILE A 299 -6.97 -19.37 -19.91
C ILE A 299 -5.65 -19.50 -20.66
N LYS A 300 -4.57 -18.98 -20.08
CA LYS A 300 -3.21 -19.13 -20.60
C LYS A 300 -2.35 -19.79 -19.55
N ILE A 301 -1.48 -20.69 -20.01
CA ILE A 301 -0.50 -21.40 -19.19
C ILE A 301 0.85 -21.10 -19.81
N GLU A 302 1.70 -20.37 -19.09
CA GLU A 302 2.94 -19.80 -19.61
C GLU A 302 4.12 -20.12 -18.69
N ALA A 303 5.25 -20.48 -19.28
CA ALA A 303 6.50 -20.53 -18.53
C ALA A 303 7.01 -19.12 -18.28
N HIS A 304 7.24 -18.76 -17.02
CA HIS A 304 7.77 -17.47 -16.64
C HIS A 304 8.62 -17.60 -15.37
N ASP A 305 9.81 -17.00 -15.42
CA ASP A 305 10.65 -16.80 -14.26
C ASP A 305 10.38 -15.40 -13.70
N TYR A 306 9.83 -15.33 -12.49
CA TYR A 306 9.48 -14.07 -11.83
C TYR A 306 10.70 -13.23 -11.39
N PHE A 307 11.93 -13.72 -11.60
CA PHE A 307 13.15 -12.91 -11.57
C PHE A 307 13.43 -12.16 -12.88
N THR A 308 12.62 -12.38 -13.92
CA THR A 308 12.72 -11.70 -15.21
C THR A 308 11.55 -10.73 -15.42
N PRO A 309 11.71 -9.67 -16.25
CA PRO A 309 10.66 -8.66 -16.43
C PRO A 309 9.33 -9.28 -16.89
N GLN A 310 8.24 -8.91 -16.22
CA GLN A 310 6.90 -9.38 -16.56
C GLN A 310 6.48 -8.89 -17.96
N THR A 311 6.05 -9.83 -18.79
CA THR A 311 5.67 -9.57 -20.20
C THR A 311 4.16 -9.52 -20.40
N THR A 312 3.39 -10.22 -19.56
CA THR A 312 1.93 -10.23 -19.61
C THR A 312 1.37 -8.94 -19.03
N ILE A 313 0.49 -8.29 -19.80
CA ILE A 313 -0.23 -7.08 -19.36
C ILE A 313 -1.59 -7.53 -18.81
N ALA A 314 -1.77 -7.38 -17.50
CA ALA A 314 -2.96 -7.81 -16.79
C ALA A 314 -3.56 -6.65 -15.96
N ASP A 315 -4.76 -6.85 -15.46
CA ASP A 315 -5.41 -5.93 -14.52
C ASP A 315 -5.06 -6.26 -13.07
N VAL A 316 -4.71 -7.52 -12.81
CA VAL A 316 -4.25 -8.00 -11.52
C VAL A 316 -3.03 -8.91 -11.71
N TYR A 317 -1.97 -8.65 -10.95
CA TYR A 317 -0.86 -9.56 -10.74
C TYR A 317 -0.98 -10.13 -9.34
N TRP A 318 -1.13 -11.43 -9.22
CA TRP A 318 -1.36 -12.10 -7.95
C TRP A 318 -0.18 -13.02 -7.64
N LEU A 319 0.42 -12.82 -6.47
CA LEU A 319 1.54 -13.59 -5.97
C LEU A 319 1.07 -14.21 -4.65
N ARG A 320 0.87 -15.52 -4.65
CA ARG A 320 0.36 -16.25 -3.48
C ARG A 320 1.41 -17.23 -2.98
N GLY A 321 1.96 -16.98 -1.80
CA GLY A 321 2.97 -17.88 -1.22
C GLY A 321 4.32 -17.81 -1.93
N VAL A 322 4.68 -16.65 -2.50
CA VAL A 322 5.89 -16.51 -3.35
C VAL A 322 6.96 -15.71 -2.62
N VAL A 323 6.64 -14.52 -2.10
CA VAL A 323 7.66 -13.64 -1.53
C VAL A 323 8.16 -14.12 -0.16
N ARG A 324 7.40 -14.98 0.52
CA ARG A 324 7.76 -15.65 1.77
C ARG A 324 9.03 -16.51 1.70
N ASP A 325 9.41 -16.99 0.51
CA ASP A 325 10.53 -17.92 0.35
C ASP A 325 11.89 -17.21 0.24
N TYR A 326 11.88 -15.89 0.16
CA TYR A 326 13.05 -15.07 -0.15
C TYR A 326 13.31 -14.01 0.91
N GLU A 327 14.55 -13.53 0.99
CA GLU A 327 14.90 -12.35 1.80
C GLU A 327 14.20 -11.07 1.29
N ASP A 328 14.14 -10.04 2.13
CA ASP A 328 13.36 -8.82 1.85
C ASP A 328 13.81 -8.13 0.54
N ASP A 329 15.12 -8.10 0.28
CA ASP A 329 15.72 -7.47 -0.90
C ASP A 329 15.40 -8.24 -2.18
N VAL A 330 15.43 -9.56 -2.09
CA VAL A 330 15.11 -10.47 -3.19
C VAL A 330 13.61 -10.43 -3.47
N SER A 331 12.78 -10.39 -2.43
CA SER A 331 11.33 -10.21 -2.54
C SER A 331 10.97 -8.89 -3.24
N ALA A 332 11.67 -7.80 -2.89
CA ALA A 332 11.48 -6.51 -3.55
C ALA A 332 11.92 -6.55 -5.02
N GLU A 333 12.95 -7.33 -5.36
CA GLU A 333 13.37 -7.54 -6.75
C GLU A 333 12.30 -8.28 -7.56
N ILE A 334 11.71 -9.35 -7.02
CA ILE A 334 10.60 -10.07 -7.67
C ILE A 334 9.44 -9.11 -7.98
N LEU A 335 9.02 -8.30 -6.99
CA LEU A 335 7.95 -7.32 -7.21
C LEU A 335 8.35 -6.22 -8.21
N ARG A 336 9.63 -5.84 -8.27
CA ARG A 336 10.17 -4.84 -9.21
C ARG A 336 10.06 -5.32 -10.66
N GLN A 337 10.12 -6.62 -10.91
CA GLN A 337 9.93 -7.19 -12.25
C GLN A 337 8.52 -6.96 -12.81
N LEU A 338 7.53 -6.61 -11.98
CA LEU A 338 6.19 -6.23 -12.42
C LEU A 338 6.11 -4.79 -12.96
N ILE A 339 7.04 -3.91 -12.56
CA ILE A 339 6.99 -2.47 -12.86
C ILE A 339 6.87 -2.16 -14.37
N PRO A 340 7.61 -2.81 -15.29
CA PRO A 340 7.46 -2.57 -16.73
C PRO A 340 6.04 -2.85 -17.25
N ALA A 341 5.38 -3.88 -16.72
CA ALA A 341 4.02 -4.24 -17.10
C ALA A 341 2.99 -3.28 -16.46
N LEU A 342 3.20 -2.89 -15.20
CA LEU A 342 2.39 -1.90 -14.50
C LEU A 342 2.45 -0.51 -15.16
N LYS A 343 3.59 -0.12 -15.75
CA LYS A 343 3.68 1.13 -16.53
C LYS A 343 2.77 1.11 -17.77
N LYS A 344 2.58 -0.06 -18.38
CA LYS A 344 1.69 -0.25 -19.54
C LYS A 344 0.22 -0.31 -19.13
N ASN A 345 -0.09 -0.78 -17.91
CA ASN A 345 -1.42 -0.68 -17.30
C ASN A 345 -1.36 -0.03 -15.89
N PRO A 346 -1.33 1.30 -15.77
CA PRO A 346 -1.24 1.97 -14.47
C PRO A 346 -2.44 1.76 -13.54
N ARG A 347 -3.54 1.19 -14.05
CA ARG A 347 -4.71 0.81 -13.25
C ARG A 347 -4.60 -0.61 -12.67
N ALA A 348 -3.60 -1.37 -13.07
CA ALA A 348 -3.39 -2.71 -12.57
C ALA A 348 -3.11 -2.71 -11.05
N ARG A 349 -3.38 -3.85 -10.42
CA ARG A 349 -3.13 -4.11 -9.01
C ARG A 349 -2.14 -5.24 -8.84
N VAL A 350 -1.32 -5.15 -7.81
CA VAL A 350 -0.46 -6.24 -7.37
C VAL A 350 -1.01 -6.74 -6.04
N LEU A 351 -1.38 -8.01 -5.98
CA LEU A 351 -1.92 -8.69 -4.81
C LEU A 351 -0.84 -9.62 -4.27
N VAL A 352 -0.25 -9.26 -3.13
CA VAL A 352 0.69 -10.12 -2.41
C VAL A 352 -0.08 -10.85 -1.33
N ASN A 353 -0.40 -12.12 -1.57
CA ASN A 353 -1.19 -12.97 -0.67
C ASN A 353 -0.29 -13.95 0.10
N GLU A 354 -0.12 -13.69 1.39
CA GLU A 354 0.81 -14.43 2.24
C GLU A 354 0.17 -14.78 3.60
N LEU A 355 0.84 -15.61 4.39
CA LEU A 355 0.58 -15.66 5.82
C LEU A 355 1.13 -14.37 6.43
N ILE A 356 0.21 -13.49 6.85
CA ILE A 356 0.56 -12.21 7.45
C ILE A 356 0.62 -12.40 8.96
N VAL A 357 1.83 -12.33 9.52
CA VAL A 357 2.05 -12.46 10.96
C VAL A 357 1.49 -11.22 11.65
N PRO A 358 0.39 -11.32 12.41
CA PRO A 358 -0.14 -10.17 13.10
C PRO A 358 0.79 -9.79 14.25
N SER A 359 0.86 -8.51 14.57
CA SER A 359 1.42 -8.10 15.84
C SER A 359 0.47 -8.60 16.94
N LEU A 360 1.01 -9.25 17.97
CA LEU A 360 0.31 -9.39 19.26
C LEU A 360 -0.18 -8.02 19.78
N ILE A 361 0.61 -7.02 19.34
CA ILE A 361 0.74 -5.58 19.57
C ILE A 361 -0.01 -4.61 18.63
N THR A 362 -1.32 -4.30 18.74
CA THR A 362 -1.95 -3.23 17.93
C THR A 362 -1.95 -1.88 18.67
N PRO A 363 -1.25 -0.84 18.15
CA PRO A 363 -1.21 0.48 18.79
C PRO A 363 -2.59 1.17 18.86
N PRO A 364 -2.82 2.09 19.81
CA PRO A 364 -4.15 2.65 20.13
C PRO A 364 -4.85 3.52 19.06
N SER A 365 -4.35 3.62 17.83
CA SER A 365 -4.76 4.66 16.87
C SER A 365 -5.79 4.23 15.82
N THR A 366 -6.75 3.35 16.15
CA THR A 366 -7.93 3.13 15.29
C THR A 366 -9.21 2.98 16.14
N ALA A 367 -10.04 4.04 16.12
CA ALA A 367 -11.47 4.12 16.47
C ALA A 367 -12.06 3.30 17.67
N ASN A 368 -12.51 4.03 18.69
CA ASN A 368 -13.59 3.76 19.66
C ASN A 368 -13.53 2.46 20.51
N ALA A 369 -12.94 2.54 21.71
CA ALA A 369 -13.04 1.50 22.74
C ALA A 369 -14.37 1.55 23.52
N PRO A 370 -14.87 0.40 24.00
CA PRO A 370 -14.40 -0.12 25.29
C PRO A 370 -13.70 -1.48 25.11
N ALA A 371 -12.64 -1.71 25.86
CA ALA A 371 -12.05 -3.04 25.93
C ALA A 371 -12.63 -3.79 27.15
N SER A 372 -12.33 -5.07 27.25
CA SER A 372 -11.83 -5.67 28.50
C SER A 372 -10.56 -4.94 29.01
N GLN A 373 -10.60 -3.60 28.99
CA GLN A 373 -9.57 -2.62 29.30
C GLN A 373 -9.11 -2.94 30.72
N HIS A 374 -7.84 -3.30 30.82
CA HIS A 374 -7.08 -3.79 31.98
C HIS A 374 -6.84 -5.31 32.11
N LEU A 375 -6.81 -6.05 31.00
CA LEU A 375 -5.59 -6.79 30.69
C LEU A 375 -4.77 -5.93 29.72
N PRO A 376 -3.43 -6.04 29.66
CA PRO A 376 -2.66 -5.17 28.78
C PRO A 376 -3.26 -5.28 27.38
N THR A 377 -3.49 -4.13 26.76
CA THR A 377 -4.07 -3.81 25.43
C THR A 377 -3.59 -4.66 24.23
N GLU A 378 -3.43 -5.98 24.35
CA GLU A 378 -2.34 -6.66 23.65
C GLU A 378 -2.51 -8.21 23.52
N GLN A 379 -3.57 -8.74 22.88
CA GLN A 379 -3.61 -10.09 22.22
C GLN A 379 -5.02 -10.37 21.64
N SER A 380 -5.19 -10.45 20.32
CA SER A 380 -6.42 -10.99 19.71
C SER A 380 -6.32 -12.52 19.57
N ALA A 381 -7.37 -13.22 19.10
CA ALA A 381 -7.36 -14.69 18.88
C ALA A 381 -6.86 -15.10 17.50
N TYR A 382 -7.08 -14.24 16.51
CA TYR A 382 -6.52 -14.33 15.17
C TYR A 382 -4.98 -14.61 15.13
N PRO A 383 -4.13 -14.13 16.05
CA PRO A 383 -2.69 -14.38 16.07
C PRO A 383 -2.30 -15.82 16.39
N SER A 384 -3.08 -16.60 17.15
CA SER A 384 -2.56 -17.88 17.68
C SER A 384 -2.26 -18.86 16.54
N THR A 385 -3.21 -19.06 15.62
CA THR A 385 -3.01 -19.91 14.44
C THR A 385 -1.91 -19.36 13.53
N CYS A 386 -1.90 -18.05 13.22
CA CYS A 386 -0.86 -17.45 12.37
C CYS A 386 0.55 -17.61 12.97
N HIS A 387 0.71 -17.46 14.29
CA HIS A 387 2.01 -17.62 14.95
C HIS A 387 2.47 -19.08 15.00
N VAL A 388 1.56 -20.02 15.31
CA VAL A 388 1.87 -21.46 15.29
C VAL A 388 2.26 -21.90 13.89
N MET A 389 1.49 -21.51 12.87
CA MET A 389 1.80 -21.82 11.48
C MET A 389 3.10 -21.16 11.01
N SER A 390 3.35 -19.91 11.41
CA SER A 390 4.60 -19.22 11.09
C SER A 390 5.83 -19.96 11.64
N LEU A 391 5.76 -20.40 12.90
CA LEU A 391 6.86 -21.16 13.50
C LEU A 391 7.01 -22.54 12.86
N SER A 392 5.92 -23.29 12.67
CA SER A 392 5.96 -24.61 12.02
C SER A 392 6.58 -24.50 10.62
N THR A 393 6.12 -23.53 9.82
CA THR A 393 6.61 -23.37 8.45
C THR A 393 8.08 -22.96 8.42
N MET A 394 8.52 -22.07 9.30
CA MET A 394 9.93 -21.67 9.41
C MET A 394 10.84 -22.84 9.83
N VAL A 395 10.36 -23.72 10.71
CA VAL A 395 11.11 -24.89 11.18
C VAL A 395 11.20 -25.96 10.09
N LEU A 396 10.09 -26.26 9.42
CA LEU A 396 9.99 -27.34 8.43
C LEU A 396 10.48 -26.93 7.03
N MET A 397 10.04 -25.77 6.55
CA MET A 397 10.27 -25.32 5.17
C MET A 397 11.37 -24.26 5.06
N GLY A 398 11.68 -23.54 6.15
CA GLY A 398 12.55 -22.35 6.11
C GLY A 398 11.79 -21.09 5.67
N GLY A 399 12.50 -20.12 5.09
CA GLY A 399 11.91 -18.87 4.64
C GLY A 399 11.49 -17.94 5.78
N LYS A 400 10.70 -16.92 5.44
CA LYS A 400 10.36 -15.81 6.36
C LYS A 400 8.93 -15.33 6.16
N GLU A 401 8.07 -15.68 7.11
CA GLU A 401 6.77 -15.03 7.26
C GLU A 401 6.94 -13.60 7.79
N ARG A 402 6.04 -12.71 7.39
CA ARG A 402 6.22 -11.27 7.57
C ARG A 402 5.01 -10.61 8.19
N THR A 403 5.25 -9.51 8.88
CA THR A 403 4.15 -8.64 9.32
C THR A 403 3.59 -7.87 8.12
N PHE A 404 2.39 -7.32 8.28
CA PHE A 404 1.81 -6.39 7.32
C PHE A 404 2.78 -5.24 6.97
N SER A 405 3.43 -4.66 7.99
CA SER A 405 4.36 -3.55 7.77
C SER A 405 5.58 -3.96 6.96
N ASP A 406 6.06 -5.19 7.11
CA ASP A 406 7.23 -5.66 6.36
C ASP A 406 6.89 -5.86 4.89
N ILE A 407 5.73 -6.44 4.57
CA ILE A 407 5.27 -6.57 3.19
C ILE A 407 5.08 -5.19 2.52
N VAL A 408 4.53 -4.22 3.24
CA VAL A 408 4.41 -2.83 2.73
C VAL A 408 5.78 -2.25 2.40
N LYS A 409 6.77 -2.36 3.30
CA LYS A 409 8.14 -1.87 3.05
C LYS A 409 8.79 -2.55 1.83
N ILE A 410 8.56 -3.84 1.64
CA ILE A 410 9.06 -4.59 0.48
C ILE A 410 8.43 -4.06 -0.82
N GLY A 411 7.11 -3.84 -0.83
CA GLY A 411 6.42 -3.24 -1.97
C GLY A 411 6.91 -1.81 -2.27
N GLU A 412 7.08 -0.98 -1.24
CA GLU A 412 7.64 0.37 -1.39
C GLU A 412 9.06 0.35 -1.96
N LYS A 413 9.91 -0.56 -1.45
CA LYS A 413 11.26 -0.77 -2.00
C LYS A 413 11.23 -1.21 -3.47
N ALA A 414 10.20 -1.94 -3.90
CA ALA A 414 10.00 -2.35 -5.28
C ALA A 414 9.45 -1.24 -6.21
N GLY A 415 9.12 -0.06 -5.68
CA GLY A 415 8.50 1.03 -6.45
C GLY A 415 6.98 0.92 -6.55
N LEU A 416 6.35 0.22 -5.60
CA LEU A 416 4.90 0.10 -5.48
C LEU A 416 4.38 0.98 -4.33
N ARG A 417 3.12 1.41 -4.42
CA ARG A 417 2.42 2.12 -3.35
C ARG A 417 1.37 1.21 -2.75
N PHE A 418 1.38 1.09 -1.43
CA PHE A 418 0.33 0.40 -0.69
C PHE A 418 -1.04 1.06 -0.97
N ARG A 419 -2.03 0.23 -1.28
CA ARG A 419 -3.41 0.67 -1.49
C ARG A 419 -4.32 0.21 -0.38
N ARG A 420 -4.34 -1.10 -0.09
CA ARG A 420 -5.30 -1.70 0.83
C ARG A 420 -4.79 -3.02 1.39
N PHE A 421 -5.17 -3.34 2.63
CA PHE A 421 -5.00 -4.67 3.21
C PHE A 421 -6.35 -5.39 3.23
N HIS A 422 -6.40 -6.57 2.63
CA HIS A 422 -7.54 -7.48 2.68
C HIS A 422 -7.24 -8.55 3.72
N GLN A 423 -7.77 -8.35 4.93
CA GLN A 423 -7.72 -9.37 5.96
C GLN A 423 -8.70 -10.48 5.60
N PHE A 424 -8.20 -11.70 5.48
CA PHE A 424 -9.06 -12.85 5.23
C PHE A 424 -9.68 -13.33 6.53
N ARG A 425 -10.84 -14.00 6.41
CA ARG A 425 -11.46 -14.75 7.50
C ARG A 425 -10.73 -16.09 7.75
N MET A 426 -9.40 -16.09 7.58
CA MET A 426 -8.47 -17.22 7.61
C MET A 426 -7.05 -16.71 7.93
N PHE A 427 -6.07 -17.60 8.13
CA PHE A 427 -4.70 -17.24 8.57
C PHE A 427 -3.82 -16.51 7.54
N THR A 428 -4.26 -16.37 6.29
CA THR A 428 -3.58 -15.58 5.26
C THR A 428 -4.21 -14.19 5.11
N GLY A 429 -3.58 -13.31 4.34
CA GLY A 429 -4.16 -12.03 3.97
C GLY A 429 -3.52 -11.53 2.68
N THR A 430 -4.11 -10.50 2.08
CA THR A 430 -3.59 -9.91 0.84
C THR A 430 -3.25 -8.44 1.04
N VAL A 431 -2.01 -8.07 0.75
CA VAL A 431 -1.60 -6.67 0.64
C VAL A 431 -1.73 -6.26 -0.82
N GLU A 432 -2.65 -5.33 -1.09
CA GLU A 432 -2.89 -4.76 -2.41
C GLU A 432 -2.01 -3.52 -2.61
N PHE A 433 -1.27 -3.53 -3.71
CA PHE A 433 -0.46 -2.42 -4.18
C PHE A 433 -0.92 -1.94 -5.55
N GLU A 434 -0.50 -0.74 -5.88
CA GLU A 434 -0.50 -0.21 -7.24
C GLU A 434 0.90 0.33 -7.58
N LEU A 435 1.13 0.66 -8.85
CA LEU A 435 2.35 1.34 -9.24
C LEU A 435 2.48 2.62 -8.42
N ALA A 436 3.63 2.82 -7.76
CA ALA A 436 3.83 4.06 -7.04
C ALA A 436 3.70 5.23 -8.02
N PRO A 437 2.89 6.26 -7.70
CA PRO A 437 2.87 7.46 -8.51
C PRO A 437 4.32 7.96 -8.56
N GLU A 438 4.76 8.37 -9.74
CA GLU A 438 6.04 9.05 -9.88
C GLU A 438 6.13 10.09 -8.77
N THR A 439 7.17 10.00 -7.93
CA THR A 439 7.47 10.99 -6.88
C THR A 439 7.06 12.37 -7.39
N GLY A 440 6.15 13.03 -6.66
CA GLY A 440 5.45 14.21 -7.14
C GLY A 440 6.39 15.14 -7.91
N ARG A 441 5.97 15.59 -9.10
CA ARG A 441 6.81 16.31 -10.09
C ARG A 441 7.40 17.63 -9.58
N ARG A 442 7.10 18.02 -8.34
CA ARG A 442 7.39 19.34 -7.76
C ARG A 442 7.96 19.14 -6.36
N GLY A 443 9.05 19.86 -6.10
CA GLY A 443 9.86 19.69 -4.90
C GLY A 443 10.04 20.96 -4.07
N SER A 444 9.64 22.15 -4.51
CA SER A 444 9.98 23.43 -3.85
C SER A 444 8.75 24.24 -3.43
N HIS A 445 8.75 24.71 -2.18
CA HIS A 445 7.72 25.57 -1.58
C HIS A 445 8.36 26.88 -1.08
N PHE A 446 8.01 28.00 -1.72
CA PHE A 446 8.58 29.32 -1.46
C PHE A 446 7.72 30.17 -0.51
N ALA A 447 8.20 31.37 -0.15
CA ALA A 447 7.60 32.24 0.86
C ALA A 447 6.07 32.45 0.75
N PRO A 448 5.45 32.63 -0.45
CA PRO A 448 3.99 32.72 -0.56
C PRO A 448 3.24 31.53 0.05
N VAL A 449 3.76 30.31 -0.15
CA VAL A 449 3.18 29.09 0.40
C VAL A 449 3.44 28.98 1.90
N LEU A 450 4.62 29.39 2.35
CA LEU A 450 4.98 29.33 3.77
C LEU A 450 4.08 30.22 4.64
N ALA A 451 3.62 31.35 4.10
CA ALA A 451 2.66 32.22 4.76
C ALA A 451 1.34 31.46 5.06
N ASP A 452 0.79 30.75 4.07
CA ASP A 452 -0.42 29.94 4.27
C ASP A 452 -0.20 28.74 5.21
N LEU A 453 0.95 28.06 5.10
CA LEU A 453 1.27 26.94 6.03
C LEU A 453 1.46 27.41 7.47
N HIS A 454 1.98 28.61 7.67
CA HIS A 454 2.10 29.21 8.99
C HIS A 454 0.74 29.60 9.56
N LYS A 455 -0.09 30.26 8.74
CA LYS A 455 -1.49 30.61 9.07
C LYS A 455 -2.29 29.38 9.51
N LEU A 456 -2.08 28.25 8.85
CA LEU A 456 -2.70 26.96 9.21
C LEU A 456 -2.09 26.28 10.44
N GLY A 457 -0.95 26.75 10.96
CA GLY A 457 -0.25 26.13 12.10
C GLY A 457 0.51 24.85 11.77
N VAL A 458 0.62 24.44 10.50
CA VAL A 458 1.24 23.18 10.08
C VAL A 458 2.70 23.32 9.63
N LEU A 459 3.21 24.55 9.53
CA LEU A 459 4.55 24.84 9.00
C LEU A 459 5.67 24.06 9.71
N GLU A 460 5.62 23.94 11.04
CA GLU A 460 6.66 23.24 11.80
C GLU A 460 6.63 21.72 11.57
N GLU A 461 5.45 21.13 11.35
CA GLU A 461 5.35 19.71 10.98
C GLU A 461 5.87 19.48 9.55
N VAL A 462 5.56 20.39 8.63
CA VAL A 462 6.08 20.33 7.25
C VAL A 462 7.61 20.45 7.24
N LYS A 463 8.19 21.33 8.07
CA LYS A 463 9.66 21.46 8.18
C LYS A 463 10.35 20.16 8.58
N LYS A 464 9.75 19.34 9.44
CA LYS A 464 10.36 18.09 9.90
C LYS A 464 10.58 17.07 8.77
N ILE A 465 9.78 17.16 7.70
CA ILE A 465 9.81 16.20 6.59
C ILE A 465 10.39 16.77 5.29
N CYS A 466 10.74 18.06 5.29
CA CYS A 466 11.29 18.75 4.13
C CYS A 466 12.75 19.16 4.40
N PHE A 467 13.54 19.34 3.34
CA PHE A 467 14.80 20.07 3.48
C PHE A 467 14.51 21.57 3.56
N ALA A 468 14.84 22.20 4.69
CA ALA A 468 14.77 23.64 4.85
C ALA A 468 16.02 24.29 4.22
N ASP A 469 15.84 24.97 3.09
CA ASP A 469 16.84 25.87 2.51
C ASP A 469 16.74 27.22 3.22
N GLU A 470 17.49 27.36 4.32
CA GLU A 470 17.52 28.55 5.18
C GLU A 470 17.91 29.84 4.45
N ASN A 471 18.65 29.73 3.34
CA ASN A 471 19.07 30.87 2.54
C ASN A 471 18.16 31.13 1.34
N ALA A 472 17.34 30.14 0.98
CA ALA A 472 16.46 30.11 -0.19
C ALA A 472 17.12 30.75 -1.41
N VAL A 473 18.08 30.05 -2.01
CA VAL A 473 18.89 30.61 -3.11
C VAL A 473 18.45 30.04 -4.46
N TRP A 474 18.17 30.93 -5.41
CA TRP A 474 18.04 30.57 -6.81
C TRP A 474 19.35 30.85 -7.54
N GLY A 475 19.99 29.79 -8.04
CA GLY A 475 21.21 29.89 -8.82
C GLY A 475 20.91 29.80 -10.31
N TRP A 476 21.42 30.74 -11.11
CA TRP A 476 21.54 30.59 -12.56
C TRP A 476 22.96 30.16 -12.90
N ARG A 477 23.09 29.08 -13.65
CA ARG A 477 24.37 28.46 -13.99
C ARG A 477 24.45 28.16 -15.48
N LYS A 478 25.63 28.03 -16.04
CA LYS A 478 25.82 27.34 -17.32
C LYS A 478 25.64 25.83 -17.13
N LEU A 479 25.43 25.11 -18.23
CA LEU A 479 25.66 23.66 -18.26
C LEU A 479 27.08 23.34 -17.73
N GLY A 480 27.23 22.27 -16.95
CA GLY A 480 28.47 21.95 -16.24
C GLY A 480 28.73 22.77 -14.96
N GLY A 481 27.89 23.75 -14.62
CA GLY A 481 27.80 24.31 -13.25
C GLY A 481 28.43 25.68 -12.99
N ASP A 482 29.06 26.32 -13.99
CA ASP A 482 29.60 27.68 -13.85
C ASP A 482 28.51 28.67 -13.44
N LEU A 483 28.72 29.39 -12.34
CA LEU A 483 27.72 30.32 -11.80
C LEU A 483 27.62 31.60 -12.65
N LEU A 484 26.39 31.99 -13.00
CA LEU A 484 26.07 33.24 -13.68
C LEU A 484 25.52 34.28 -12.71
N ALA A 485 24.58 33.89 -11.85
CA ALA A 485 24.03 34.77 -10.82
C ALA A 485 23.34 33.99 -9.70
N GLU A 486 23.27 34.57 -8.49
CA GLU A 486 22.49 34.04 -7.37
C GLU A 486 21.51 35.09 -6.85
N MET A 487 20.27 34.65 -6.63
CA MET A 487 19.25 35.45 -5.97
C MET A 487 18.96 34.88 -4.58
N HIS A 488 19.15 35.71 -3.56
CA HIS A 488 19.04 35.34 -2.15
C HIS A 488 17.74 35.89 -1.57
N TRP A 489 16.80 35.00 -1.26
CA TRP A 489 15.53 35.41 -0.64
C TRP A 489 15.73 36.03 0.74
N GLY A 490 16.84 35.71 1.42
CA GLY A 490 17.30 36.33 2.68
C GLY A 490 17.26 37.85 2.70
N LEU A 491 17.36 38.53 1.55
CA LEU A 491 17.29 39.98 1.44
C LEU A 491 15.91 40.56 1.85
N LEU A 492 14.82 39.80 1.68
CA LEU A 492 13.49 40.23 2.09
C LEU A 492 13.37 40.41 3.62
N ALA A 493 14.08 39.59 4.42
CA ALA A 493 14.07 39.73 5.87
C ALA A 493 14.71 41.05 6.35
N LYS A 494 15.77 41.51 5.68
CA LYS A 494 16.45 42.76 6.02
C LYS A 494 15.54 43.98 5.89
N ARG A 495 14.48 43.88 5.08
CA ARG A 495 13.51 44.95 4.80
C ARG A 495 12.34 45.03 5.78
N GLY A 496 12.22 44.07 6.70
CA GLY A 496 11.19 44.10 7.74
C GLY A 496 9.76 43.89 7.24
N ASP A 497 9.55 43.23 6.09
CA ASP A 497 8.20 42.85 5.66
C ASP A 497 7.66 41.73 6.56
N THR A 498 6.83 42.11 7.54
CA THR A 498 6.29 41.24 8.58
C THR A 498 5.19 40.29 8.09
N ARG A 499 4.78 40.38 6.82
CA ARG A 499 3.79 39.46 6.23
C ARG A 499 4.35 38.06 5.99
N LEU A 500 5.66 37.85 6.17
CA LEU A 500 6.35 36.60 5.85
C LEU A 500 7.06 35.98 7.05
N VAL A 501 6.95 34.66 7.12
CA VAL A 501 7.48 33.83 8.21
C VAL A 501 8.91 33.43 7.87
N LYS A 502 9.83 34.41 7.89
CA LYS A 502 11.25 34.28 7.50
C LYS A 502 11.48 33.80 6.03
N PRO A 503 12.62 34.15 5.42
CA PRO A 503 12.84 33.93 3.98
C PRO A 503 13.58 32.63 3.67
N TYR A 504 13.06 31.48 4.09
CA TYR A 504 13.57 30.16 3.69
C TYR A 504 12.63 29.51 2.66
N ALA A 505 13.06 28.39 2.08
CA ALA A 505 12.26 27.57 1.17
C ALA A 505 12.25 26.12 1.66
N LEU A 506 11.12 25.43 1.53
CA LEU A 506 11.00 24.02 1.91
C LEU A 506 11.07 23.15 0.66
N GLN A 507 11.96 22.17 0.69
CA GLN A 507 12.16 21.23 -0.42
C GLN A 507 11.63 19.85 -0.02
N CYS A 508 10.51 19.45 -0.60
CA CYS A 508 9.89 18.14 -0.44
C CYS A 508 8.93 17.86 -1.60
N GLY A 509 8.78 16.59 -1.97
CA GLY A 509 7.78 16.20 -2.96
C GLY A 509 6.35 16.49 -2.51
N GLN A 510 5.45 16.86 -3.43
CA GLN A 510 4.03 17.16 -3.14
C GLN A 510 3.32 16.08 -2.29
N HIS A 511 3.67 14.80 -2.48
CA HIS A 511 3.10 13.68 -1.72
C HIS A 511 3.38 13.76 -0.21
N LEU A 512 4.55 14.27 0.19
CA LEU A 512 4.91 14.47 1.59
C LEU A 512 4.08 15.60 2.20
N LEU A 513 3.94 16.73 1.49
CA LEU A 513 3.09 17.82 1.93
C LEU A 513 1.62 17.39 2.04
N ALA A 514 1.10 16.67 1.03
CA ALA A 514 -0.27 16.17 1.03
C ALA A 514 -0.54 15.21 2.20
N LYS A 515 0.44 14.39 2.59
CA LYS A 515 0.33 13.51 3.76
C LYS A 515 0.11 14.32 5.04
N VAL A 516 0.96 15.32 5.32
CA VAL A 516 0.81 16.18 6.51
C VAL A 516 -0.52 16.91 6.51
N LEU A 517 -0.93 17.48 5.37
CA LEU A 517 -2.21 18.18 5.27
C LEU A 517 -3.41 17.24 5.47
N THR A 518 -3.33 15.99 4.99
CA THR A 518 -4.37 14.97 5.18
C THR A 518 -4.48 14.56 6.64
N GLU A 519 -3.34 14.30 7.30
CA GLU A 519 -3.27 13.97 8.72
C GLU A 519 -3.81 15.12 9.57
N TYR A 520 -3.46 16.36 9.24
CA TYR A 520 -4.00 17.56 9.90
C TYR A 520 -5.53 17.67 9.72
N CYS A 521 -6.02 17.53 8.49
CA CYS A 521 -7.47 17.60 8.19
C CYS A 521 -8.26 16.52 8.94
N SER A 522 -7.68 15.34 9.15
CA SER A 522 -8.33 14.20 9.83
C SER A 522 -8.53 14.44 11.34
N GLN A 523 -7.90 15.46 11.92
CA GLN A 523 -8.06 15.82 13.34
C GLN A 523 -9.36 16.60 13.59
N PHE A 524 -9.99 17.14 12.54
CA PHE A 524 -11.21 17.92 12.67
C PHE A 524 -12.45 17.01 12.55
N PRO A 525 -13.32 16.95 13.59
CA PRO A 525 -14.51 16.10 13.56
C PRO A 525 -15.55 16.54 12.50
N THR A 526 -15.42 17.76 11.98
CA THR A 526 -16.26 18.33 10.91
C THR A 526 -15.77 18.00 9.51
N THR A 527 -14.65 17.29 9.37
CA THR A 527 -14.04 16.96 8.08
C THR A 527 -14.21 15.48 7.78
N THR A 528 -14.62 15.17 6.55
CA THR A 528 -14.71 13.79 6.07
C THR A 528 -13.92 13.66 4.78
N ILE A 529 -13.02 12.68 4.72
CA ILE A 529 -12.17 12.42 3.55
C ILE A 529 -12.61 11.08 2.93
N HIS A 530 -13.00 11.13 1.66
CA HIS A 530 -13.40 9.95 0.90
C HIS A 530 -12.35 9.62 -0.17
N PHE A 531 -11.50 8.63 0.10
CA PHE A 531 -10.60 8.05 -0.91
C PHE A 531 -11.35 7.06 -1.81
N ASP A 532 -10.85 6.83 -3.03
CA ASP A 532 -11.49 5.97 -4.04
C ASP A 532 -12.93 6.40 -4.42
N HIS A 533 -13.23 7.70 -4.35
CA HIS A 533 -14.52 8.28 -4.71
C HIS A 533 -14.35 9.29 -5.85
N ALA A 534 -14.74 8.91 -7.07
CA ALA A 534 -14.63 9.77 -8.23
C ALA A 534 -15.83 10.71 -8.35
N LEU A 535 -15.58 12.02 -8.47
CA LEU A 535 -16.60 12.98 -8.89
C LEU A 535 -16.89 12.77 -10.38
N VAL A 536 -18.13 12.43 -10.73
CA VAL A 536 -18.52 12.17 -12.12
C VAL A 536 -19.43 13.25 -12.70
N GLY A 537 -20.07 14.06 -11.86
CA GLY A 537 -20.93 15.15 -12.29
C GLY A 537 -21.24 16.17 -11.20
N LEU A 538 -21.60 17.39 -11.62
CA LEU A 538 -22.13 18.44 -10.75
C LEU A 538 -23.37 19.07 -11.40
N THR A 539 -24.36 19.35 -10.56
CA THR A 539 -25.50 20.21 -10.88
C THR A 539 -25.67 21.26 -9.79
N GLN A 540 -26.17 22.45 -10.10
CA GLN A 540 -26.31 23.52 -9.12
C GLN A 540 -27.55 24.37 -9.37
N ASP A 541 -28.03 25.00 -8.30
CA ASP A 541 -29.07 26.03 -8.30
C ASP A 541 -28.59 27.27 -7.51
N GLU A 542 -29.48 28.25 -7.29
CA GLU A 542 -29.15 29.48 -6.57
C GLU A 542 -28.79 29.26 -5.09
N SER A 543 -29.08 28.09 -4.51
CA SER A 543 -28.91 27.77 -3.09
C SER A 543 -27.89 26.67 -2.81
N SER A 544 -27.63 25.76 -3.75
CA SER A 544 -26.81 24.57 -3.50
C SER A 544 -26.17 23.97 -4.75
N VAL A 545 -25.22 23.07 -4.53
CA VAL A 545 -24.56 22.21 -5.52
C VAL A 545 -24.81 20.75 -5.14
N THR A 546 -25.19 19.93 -6.11
CA THR A 546 -25.29 18.48 -5.97
C THR A 546 -24.16 17.81 -6.74
N ALA A 547 -23.28 17.12 -6.01
CA ALA A 547 -22.19 16.31 -6.52
C ALA A 547 -22.61 14.86 -6.70
N GLU A 548 -22.33 14.30 -7.88
CA GLU A 548 -22.52 12.88 -8.18
C GLU A 548 -21.19 12.16 -8.02
N VAL A 549 -21.15 11.19 -7.12
CA VAL A 549 -19.94 10.50 -6.68
C VAL A 549 -20.05 9.02 -6.98
N SER A 550 -19.02 8.46 -7.63
CA SER A 550 -18.89 7.04 -7.94
C SER A 550 -17.73 6.43 -7.14
N PRO A 551 -18.01 5.61 -6.11
CA PRO A 551 -16.99 4.83 -5.42
C PRO A 551 -16.35 3.78 -6.33
N SER A 552 -15.13 3.34 -6.02
CA SER A 552 -14.52 2.17 -6.68
C SER A 552 -15.18 0.83 -6.32
N GLY A 553 -16.01 0.81 -5.28
CA GLY A 553 -16.88 -0.30 -4.91
C GLY A 553 -18.12 0.21 -4.18
N GLY A 554 -19.29 -0.28 -4.56
CA GLY A 554 -20.59 0.22 -4.10
C GLY A 554 -21.32 1.09 -5.12
N GLU A 555 -22.57 1.42 -4.82
CA GLU A 555 -23.43 2.20 -5.73
C GLU A 555 -23.07 3.70 -5.72
N PRO A 556 -23.17 4.39 -6.86
CA PRO A 556 -23.05 5.83 -6.92
C PRO A 556 -24.04 6.55 -6.00
N PHE A 557 -23.62 7.64 -5.39
CA PHE A 557 -24.48 8.45 -4.51
C PHE A 557 -24.30 9.94 -4.76
N LYS A 558 -25.19 10.74 -4.16
CA LYS A 558 -25.21 12.19 -4.30
C LYS A 558 -24.89 12.89 -2.99
N ILE A 559 -24.08 13.94 -3.06
CA ILE A 559 -23.78 14.84 -1.93
C ILE A 559 -24.34 16.22 -2.27
N LYS A 560 -25.12 16.79 -1.37
CA LYS A 560 -25.60 18.17 -1.47
C LYS A 560 -24.74 19.07 -0.60
N ALA A 561 -24.26 20.19 -1.14
CA ALA A 561 -23.41 21.16 -0.45
C ALA A 561 -23.79 22.59 -0.84
N ASP A 562 -23.48 23.58 0.00
CA ASP A 562 -23.74 25.00 -0.29
C ASP A 562 -22.74 25.56 -1.32
N TRP A 563 -21.52 25.01 -1.35
CA TRP A 563 -20.42 25.43 -2.22
C TRP A 563 -19.55 24.22 -2.60
N VAL A 564 -18.92 24.28 -3.77
CA VAL A 564 -17.91 23.30 -4.22
C VAL A 564 -16.65 24.02 -4.69
N LEU A 565 -15.49 23.58 -4.19
CA LEU A 565 -14.18 24.04 -4.67
C LEU A 565 -13.49 22.90 -5.44
N GLY A 566 -13.31 23.10 -6.75
CA GLY A 566 -12.63 22.17 -7.64
C GLY A 566 -11.12 22.28 -7.53
N CYS A 567 -10.50 21.29 -6.90
CA CYS A 567 -9.04 21.12 -6.77
C CYS A 567 -8.55 19.81 -7.45
N ASP A 568 -9.33 19.26 -8.39
CA ASP A 568 -9.20 17.94 -9.00
C ASP A 568 -8.27 17.90 -10.24
N GLY A 569 -7.37 18.88 -10.34
CA GLY A 569 -6.22 18.88 -11.25
C GLY A 569 -6.52 19.09 -12.74
N GLY A 570 -5.51 18.87 -13.59
CA GLY A 570 -5.57 19.23 -15.02
C GLY A 570 -6.68 18.53 -15.82
N ARG A 571 -7.19 17.38 -15.37
CA ARG A 571 -8.30 16.64 -15.99
C ARG A 571 -9.68 16.93 -15.38
N SER A 572 -9.74 17.88 -14.44
CA SER A 572 -10.88 18.29 -13.62
C SER A 572 -12.26 17.95 -14.19
N ALA A 573 -12.98 17.09 -13.47
CA ALA A 573 -14.40 16.82 -13.69
C ALA A 573 -15.25 18.02 -13.24
N THR A 574 -14.81 18.73 -12.20
CA THR A 574 -15.45 19.94 -11.68
C THR A 574 -15.55 21.02 -12.75
N ARG A 575 -14.40 21.38 -13.37
CA ARG A 575 -14.30 22.38 -14.45
C ARG A 575 -15.21 22.04 -15.63
N LYS A 576 -15.20 20.77 -16.06
CA LYS A 576 -16.02 20.30 -17.19
C LYS A 576 -17.51 20.40 -16.88
N SER A 577 -17.92 20.06 -15.65
CA SER A 577 -19.32 20.08 -15.23
C SER A 577 -19.93 21.49 -15.21
N ILE A 578 -19.11 22.52 -15.03
CA ILE A 578 -19.54 23.93 -15.08
C ILE A 578 -19.29 24.61 -16.43
N GLY A 579 -19.00 23.84 -17.48
CA GLY A 579 -18.86 24.34 -18.85
C GLY A 579 -17.60 25.19 -19.10
N GLN A 580 -16.62 25.17 -18.21
CA GLN A 580 -15.36 25.88 -18.39
C GLN A 580 -14.36 25.05 -19.22
N SER A 581 -13.57 25.73 -20.05
CA SER A 581 -12.48 25.12 -20.81
C SER A 581 -11.18 25.89 -20.60
N LEU A 582 -10.04 25.22 -20.78
CA LEU A 582 -8.72 25.80 -20.60
C LEU A 582 -8.27 26.48 -21.91
N GLU A 583 -8.23 27.80 -21.91
CA GLU A 583 -7.74 28.64 -23.01
C GLU A 583 -6.23 28.89 -22.88
N GLY A 584 -5.53 29.07 -24.01
CA GLY A 584 -4.08 29.29 -24.06
C GLY A 584 -3.39 28.33 -25.03
N PHE A 585 -2.14 27.97 -24.77
CA PHE A 585 -1.34 27.16 -25.68
C PHE A 585 -0.61 26.01 -24.98
N SER A 586 0.01 25.14 -25.79
CA SER A 586 0.91 24.08 -25.32
C SER A 586 2.24 24.25 -25.99
N TRP A 587 3.32 24.00 -25.26
CA TRP A 587 4.65 24.05 -25.84
C TRP A 587 4.80 22.95 -26.90
N PRO A 588 5.58 23.21 -27.97
CA PRO A 588 5.84 22.23 -29.01
C PRO A 588 6.72 21.09 -28.51
N GLU A 589 7.55 21.33 -27.49
CA GLU A 589 8.39 20.31 -26.84
C GLU A 589 7.69 19.61 -25.67
N SER A 590 8.19 18.43 -25.33
CA SER A 590 7.89 17.75 -24.07
C SER A 590 8.95 18.11 -23.05
N PHE A 591 8.63 18.07 -21.77
CA PHE A 591 9.64 18.14 -20.71
C PHE A 591 9.89 16.75 -20.17
N VAL A 592 11.17 16.47 -19.91
CA VAL A 592 11.61 15.32 -19.13
C VAL A 592 11.75 15.76 -17.68
N ALA A 593 11.27 14.95 -16.75
CA ALA A 593 11.54 15.07 -15.34
C ALA A 593 12.14 13.76 -14.84
N MET A 594 13.32 13.87 -14.25
CA MET A 594 14.12 12.75 -13.80
C MET A 594 14.58 13.00 -12.36
N ASN A 595 14.50 11.98 -11.52
CA ASN A 595 15.13 12.04 -10.20
C ASN A 595 16.43 11.27 -10.20
N ILE A 596 17.48 11.87 -9.66
CA ILE A 596 18.80 11.25 -9.60
C ILE A 596 19.42 11.37 -8.21
N HIS A 597 20.21 10.38 -7.81
CA HIS A 597 21.19 10.56 -6.75
C HIS A 597 22.49 11.06 -7.38
N PHE A 598 22.90 12.28 -7.04
CA PHE A 598 24.18 12.88 -7.42
C PHE A 598 24.59 13.90 -6.33
N PRO A 599 25.89 14.00 -5.98
CA PRO A 599 26.35 14.84 -4.87
C PRO A 599 26.45 16.34 -5.25
N PHE A 600 25.36 16.96 -5.74
CA PHE A 600 25.32 18.39 -6.10
C PHE A 600 25.91 19.35 -5.05
N PRO A 601 25.70 19.15 -3.72
CA PRO A 601 26.30 20.02 -2.70
C PRO A 601 27.84 20.06 -2.72
N LYS A 602 28.53 19.00 -3.18
CA LYS A 602 29.99 18.97 -3.36
C LYS A 602 30.49 20.05 -4.33
N TYR A 603 29.61 20.48 -5.24
CA TYR A 603 29.89 21.45 -6.30
C TYR A 603 29.31 22.84 -6.01
N ASN A 604 28.92 23.13 -4.76
CA ASN A 604 28.32 24.39 -4.32
C ASN A 604 27.00 24.74 -5.04
N TRP A 605 26.21 23.74 -5.44
CA TRP A 605 24.87 23.98 -5.96
C TRP A 605 23.87 24.13 -4.82
N GLY A 606 23.08 25.21 -4.88
CA GLY A 606 21.97 25.46 -3.95
C GLY A 606 20.79 24.53 -4.22
N ALA A 607 19.70 24.70 -3.47
CA ALA A 607 18.54 23.81 -3.58
C ALA A 607 17.73 23.96 -4.88
N ALA A 608 17.87 25.08 -5.60
CA ALA A 608 17.21 25.34 -6.89
C ALA A 608 18.18 25.99 -7.88
N ASN A 609 18.43 25.33 -9.01
CA ASN A 609 19.37 25.79 -10.03
C ASN A 609 18.71 25.77 -11.42
N PHE A 610 18.84 26.89 -12.13
CA PHE A 610 18.41 27.06 -13.51
C PHE A 610 19.65 27.03 -14.41
N LEU A 611 19.74 26.07 -15.31
CA LEU A 611 20.88 25.88 -16.20
C LEU A 611 20.59 26.50 -17.56
N ILE A 612 21.33 27.56 -17.88
CA ILE A 612 21.32 28.28 -19.15
C ILE A 612 22.15 27.48 -20.16
N GLY A 613 21.52 27.07 -21.26
CA GLY A 613 22.15 26.10 -22.18
C GLY A 613 21.52 26.00 -23.56
N GLY A 614 20.83 27.03 -24.04
CA GLY A 614 20.12 26.97 -25.31
C GLY A 614 19.06 25.87 -25.31
N LYS A 615 18.95 25.11 -26.41
CA LYS A 615 18.06 23.93 -26.49
C LYS A 615 18.37 22.82 -25.49
N LYS A 616 19.56 22.87 -24.85
CA LYS A 616 20.02 21.89 -23.87
C LYS A 616 19.84 22.37 -22.43
N TRP A 617 19.06 23.42 -22.18
CA TRP A 617 18.78 23.93 -20.83
C TRP A 617 18.29 22.83 -19.88
N ALA A 618 18.46 23.06 -18.58
CA ALA A 618 17.94 22.19 -17.54
C ALA A 618 17.56 22.97 -16.27
N VAL A 619 16.83 22.33 -15.38
CA VAL A 619 16.57 22.78 -14.01
C VAL A 619 16.96 21.64 -13.08
N ALA A 620 17.74 21.94 -12.05
CA ALA A 620 18.13 20.97 -11.03
C ALA A 620 17.73 21.48 -9.64
N GLY A 621 16.90 20.72 -8.92
CA GLY A 621 16.42 21.09 -7.60
C GLY A 621 16.32 19.92 -6.64
N ARG A 622 16.48 20.20 -5.34
CA ARG A 622 16.38 19.19 -4.29
C ARG A 622 14.91 18.77 -4.10
N THR A 623 14.66 17.52 -3.76
CA THR A 623 13.28 17.01 -3.58
C THR A 623 12.94 16.55 -2.17
N GLY A 624 13.88 16.65 -1.22
CA GLY A 624 13.70 16.23 0.15
C GLY A 624 14.97 16.32 1.02
N PRO A 625 14.88 16.00 2.32
CA PRO A 625 16.01 15.96 3.24
C PRO A 625 17.01 14.82 2.96
N GLY A 626 18.16 14.89 3.64
CA GLY A 626 19.14 13.80 3.64
C GLY A 626 19.59 13.37 2.24
N SER A 627 19.45 12.07 1.98
CA SER A 627 19.85 11.39 0.74
C SER A 627 18.75 11.34 -0.33
N ASP A 628 17.62 12.03 -0.16
CA ASP A 628 16.58 12.08 -1.18
C ASP A 628 17.12 12.54 -2.54
N PRO A 629 16.57 12.03 -3.66
CA PRO A 629 17.10 12.34 -4.97
C PRO A 629 16.87 13.81 -5.36
N TRP A 630 17.62 14.27 -6.35
CA TRP A 630 17.46 15.59 -6.97
C TRP A 630 16.65 15.47 -8.24
N ARG A 631 15.74 16.44 -8.46
CA ARG A 631 14.98 16.56 -9.69
C ARG A 631 15.83 17.28 -10.73
N VAL A 632 16.08 16.63 -11.86
CA VAL A 632 16.60 17.24 -13.08
C VAL A 632 15.48 17.26 -14.12
N ALA A 633 15.17 18.45 -14.66
CA ALA A 633 14.17 18.63 -15.70
C ALA A 633 14.73 19.38 -16.90
N TYR A 634 14.37 18.98 -18.12
CA TYR A 634 14.86 19.58 -19.37
C TYR A 634 13.86 19.38 -20.52
N ALA A 635 14.01 20.12 -21.61
CA ALA A 635 13.19 19.93 -22.82
C ALA A 635 13.68 18.74 -23.68
N THR A 636 12.73 18.02 -24.29
CA THR A 636 12.97 17.00 -25.31
C THR A 636 11.98 17.16 -26.46
N ASP A 637 12.33 16.68 -27.65
CA ASP A 637 11.45 16.77 -28.81
C ASP A 637 10.14 16.00 -28.55
N ALA A 638 9.01 16.58 -28.98
CA ALA A 638 7.73 15.92 -28.85
C ALA A 638 7.66 14.68 -29.77
N GLY A 639 7.08 13.59 -29.25
CA GLY A 639 6.84 12.36 -30.00
C GLY A 639 7.88 11.26 -29.77
N LYS A 640 8.94 11.52 -29.00
CA LYS A 640 9.83 10.44 -28.52
C LYS A 640 9.07 9.45 -27.64
N SER A 641 9.43 8.18 -27.70
CA SER A 641 8.95 7.19 -26.71
C SER A 641 9.66 7.38 -25.37
N ASP A 642 9.08 6.84 -24.30
CA ASP A 642 9.72 6.89 -22.97
C ASP A 642 11.07 6.17 -22.96
N ASP A 643 11.21 5.06 -23.71
CA ASP A 643 12.47 4.33 -23.85
C ASP A 643 13.56 5.18 -24.50
N GLN A 644 13.23 5.93 -25.57
CA GLN A 644 14.16 6.86 -26.21
C GLN A 644 14.60 7.98 -25.26
N VAL A 645 13.66 8.49 -24.44
CA VAL A 645 13.97 9.50 -23.42
C VAL A 645 14.92 8.95 -22.36
N ILE A 646 14.75 7.70 -21.95
CA ILE A 646 15.62 7.03 -20.97
C ILE A 646 17.02 6.79 -21.55
N GLU A 647 17.12 6.31 -22.79
CA GLU A 647 18.41 6.12 -23.48
C GLU A 647 19.20 7.42 -23.59
N GLU A 648 18.52 8.53 -23.91
CA GLU A 648 19.14 9.85 -24.02
C GLU A 648 19.48 10.48 -22.66
N ALA A 649 18.80 10.09 -21.57
CA ALA A 649 18.93 10.71 -20.26
C ALA A 649 20.38 10.72 -19.76
N HIS A 650 21.11 9.62 -19.96
CA HIS A 650 22.53 9.53 -19.59
C HIS A 650 23.40 10.54 -20.34
N SER A 651 23.15 10.73 -21.64
CA SER A 651 23.88 11.74 -22.42
C SER A 651 23.52 13.16 -21.98
N ARG A 652 22.26 13.39 -21.62
CA ARG A 652 21.81 14.71 -21.12
C ARG A 652 22.42 15.01 -19.76
N LEU A 653 22.53 14.03 -18.87
CA LEU A 653 23.19 14.19 -17.58
C LEU A 653 24.66 14.57 -17.71
N LYS A 654 25.39 14.00 -18.67
CA LYS A 654 26.79 14.40 -18.93
C LYS A 654 26.93 15.88 -19.26
N ASP A 655 25.96 16.47 -19.97
CA ASP A 655 25.95 17.92 -20.25
C ASP A 655 25.56 18.74 -19.01
N ILE A 656 24.66 18.23 -18.17
CA ILE A 656 24.03 18.96 -17.06
C ILE A 656 24.90 18.96 -15.81
N LEU A 657 25.47 17.81 -15.46
CA LEU A 657 26.14 17.59 -14.19
C LEU A 657 27.43 18.40 -14.06
N PRO A 658 27.76 18.90 -12.86
CA PRO A 658 28.96 19.69 -12.62
C PRO A 658 30.27 18.89 -12.53
N GLY A 659 30.22 17.56 -12.72
CA GLY A 659 31.41 16.71 -12.75
C GLY A 659 31.06 15.23 -12.94
N ASP A 660 32.09 14.37 -12.85
CA ASP A 660 32.03 12.96 -13.24
C ASP A 660 31.76 11.99 -12.07
N ASP A 661 31.25 12.48 -10.92
CA ASP A 661 30.84 11.59 -9.82
C ASP A 661 29.74 10.60 -10.29
N PRO A 662 29.69 9.37 -9.72
CA PRO A 662 28.66 8.42 -10.07
C PRO A 662 27.27 8.96 -9.72
N TYR A 663 26.30 8.66 -10.58
CA TYR A 663 24.89 8.95 -10.35
C TYR A 663 24.02 7.73 -10.56
N GLU A 664 22.85 7.74 -9.93
CA GLU A 664 21.78 6.76 -10.13
C GLU A 664 20.54 7.48 -10.62
N ILE A 665 19.88 6.96 -11.68
CA ILE A 665 18.58 7.45 -12.14
C ILE A 665 17.49 6.67 -11.40
N VAL A 666 16.77 7.33 -10.51
CA VAL A 666 15.67 6.74 -9.72
C VAL A 666 14.42 6.59 -10.58
N ASN A 667 14.09 7.62 -11.34
CA ASN A 667 13.00 7.59 -12.32
C ASN A 667 13.23 8.64 -13.41
N CYS A 668 12.66 8.42 -14.59
CA CYS A 668 12.69 9.32 -15.72
C CYS A 668 11.36 9.23 -16.47
N SER A 669 10.75 10.37 -16.75
CA SER A 669 9.42 10.47 -17.37
C SER A 669 9.31 11.73 -18.21
N GLN A 670 8.50 11.70 -19.27
CA GLN A 670 8.19 12.89 -20.06
C GLN A 670 6.72 13.30 -19.94
N TYR A 671 6.46 14.58 -20.13
CA TYR A 671 5.10 15.12 -20.13
C TYR A 671 5.00 16.35 -21.01
N ARG A 672 3.78 16.58 -21.51
CA ARG A 672 3.45 17.80 -22.24
C ARG A 672 3.28 18.95 -21.27
N VAL A 673 3.71 20.12 -21.70
CA VAL A 673 3.66 21.34 -20.91
C VAL A 673 2.70 22.34 -21.53
N HIS A 674 1.94 23.02 -20.67
CA HIS A 674 0.85 23.89 -21.05
C HIS A 674 1.01 25.27 -20.41
N GLN A 675 0.46 26.28 -21.07
CA GLN A 675 0.20 27.61 -20.53
C GLN A 675 -1.26 27.92 -20.79
N ARG A 676 -2.13 27.56 -19.84
CA ARG A 676 -3.58 27.64 -20.03
C ARG A 676 -4.29 28.11 -18.77
N GLN A 677 -5.44 28.76 -18.92
CA GLN A 677 -6.34 29.11 -17.83
C GLN A 677 -7.79 29.04 -18.27
N VAL A 678 -8.70 28.87 -17.31
CA VAL A 678 -10.14 29.03 -17.56
C VAL A 678 -10.51 30.51 -17.69
N LYS A 679 -11.63 30.78 -18.36
CA LYS A 679 -12.17 32.13 -18.47
C LYS A 679 -12.63 32.65 -17.11
N GLU A 680 -13.36 31.84 -16.34
CA GLU A 680 -13.87 32.23 -15.02
C GLU A 680 -13.52 31.19 -13.96
N TYR A 681 -13.01 31.65 -12.81
CA TYR A 681 -12.63 30.79 -11.69
C TYR A 681 -13.84 30.44 -10.81
N LYS A 682 -14.97 31.16 -10.96
CA LYS A 682 -16.22 30.92 -10.24
C LYS A 682 -17.38 30.94 -11.22
N VAL A 683 -18.24 29.93 -11.16
CA VAL A 683 -19.52 29.87 -11.91
C VAL A 683 -20.59 29.44 -10.92
N GLY A 684 -21.48 30.37 -10.55
CA GLY A 684 -22.48 30.13 -9.51
C GLY A 684 -21.83 29.80 -8.17
N ARG A 685 -22.13 28.62 -7.63
CA ARG A 685 -21.64 28.07 -6.35
C ARG A 685 -20.42 27.16 -6.47
N VAL A 686 -19.84 27.07 -7.66
CA VAL A 686 -18.64 26.26 -7.93
C VAL A 686 -17.47 27.18 -8.23
N MET A 687 -16.35 26.95 -7.53
CA MET A 687 -15.08 27.67 -7.69
C MET A 687 -13.99 26.69 -8.13
N LEU A 688 -12.92 27.19 -8.76
CA LEU A 688 -11.78 26.39 -9.23
C LEU A 688 -10.47 26.95 -8.66
N ALA A 689 -9.55 26.06 -8.28
CA ALA A 689 -8.22 26.42 -7.81
C ALA A 689 -7.14 25.50 -8.39
N GLY A 690 -5.91 26.02 -8.50
CA GLY A 690 -4.75 25.25 -8.97
C GLY A 690 -4.96 24.65 -10.37
N ASP A 691 -4.50 23.41 -10.55
CA ASP A 691 -4.49 22.75 -11.88
C ASP A 691 -5.91 22.54 -12.48
N ALA A 692 -6.96 22.68 -11.68
CA ALA A 692 -8.34 22.72 -12.17
C ALA A 692 -8.68 24.03 -12.89
N ALA A 693 -8.08 25.15 -12.48
CA ALA A 693 -8.30 26.49 -13.02
C ALA A 693 -7.25 26.91 -14.07
N HIS A 694 -5.99 26.49 -13.90
CA HIS A 694 -4.89 26.88 -14.79
C HIS A 694 -3.83 25.80 -14.91
N LEU A 695 -3.04 25.82 -15.97
CA LEU A 695 -1.90 24.94 -16.19
C LEU A 695 -0.70 25.78 -16.56
N ASN A 696 0.42 25.53 -15.89
CA ASN A 696 1.63 26.31 -16.04
C ASN A 696 2.85 25.45 -16.33
N ASN A 697 3.82 26.00 -17.07
CA ASN A 697 5.13 25.36 -17.16
C ASN A 697 5.84 25.34 -15.78
N PRO A 698 6.65 24.31 -15.50
CA PRO A 698 7.21 24.11 -14.15
C PRO A 698 8.41 25.01 -13.84
N ILE A 699 9.00 25.71 -14.81
CA ILE A 699 10.20 26.51 -14.60
C ILE A 699 9.84 27.72 -13.72
N GLY A 700 10.61 27.90 -12.65
CA GLY A 700 10.34 28.89 -11.60
C GLY A 700 9.45 28.38 -10.47
N GLY A 701 8.90 27.16 -10.56
CA GLY A 701 8.06 26.57 -9.53
C GLY A 701 6.71 27.27 -9.30
N PHE A 702 6.25 28.08 -10.27
CA PHE A 702 5.06 28.92 -10.07
C PHE A 702 3.73 28.16 -10.10
N GLY A 703 3.60 27.02 -10.79
CA GLY A 703 2.29 26.36 -10.92
C GLY A 703 1.66 25.95 -9.59
N LEU A 704 2.32 25.08 -8.80
CA LEU A 704 1.81 24.66 -7.48
C LEU A 704 1.80 25.82 -6.48
N THR A 705 2.81 26.69 -6.51
CA THR A 705 2.84 27.90 -5.68
C THR A 705 1.58 28.74 -5.88
N THR A 706 1.19 28.98 -7.13
CA THR A 706 -0.04 29.72 -7.47
C THR A 706 -1.27 28.94 -7.06
N GLY A 707 -1.31 27.62 -7.30
CA GLY A 707 -2.44 26.79 -6.91
C GLY A 707 -2.68 26.74 -5.40
N MET A 708 -1.61 26.75 -4.60
CA MET A 708 -1.71 26.85 -3.15
C MET A 708 -2.20 28.22 -2.69
N THR A 709 -1.72 29.30 -3.29
CA THR A 709 -2.22 30.64 -2.95
C THR A 709 -3.61 30.93 -3.50
N ASP A 710 -4.06 30.21 -4.54
CA ASP A 710 -5.46 30.17 -4.95
C ASP A 710 -6.33 29.56 -3.84
N ALA A 711 -5.92 28.39 -3.33
CA ALA A 711 -6.63 27.71 -2.26
C ALA A 711 -6.71 28.58 -1.01
N GLY A 712 -5.58 29.18 -0.58
CA GLY A 712 -5.54 30.06 0.60
C GLY A 712 -6.46 31.27 0.49
N CYS A 713 -6.38 32.03 -0.60
CA CYS A 713 -7.21 33.23 -0.79
C CYS A 713 -8.71 32.90 -0.91
N ILE A 714 -9.06 31.87 -1.69
CA ILE A 714 -10.45 31.47 -1.91
C ILE A 714 -11.05 30.88 -0.63
N SER A 715 -10.29 30.08 0.13
CA SER A 715 -10.75 29.52 1.40
C SER A 715 -11.00 30.60 2.44
N ASP A 716 -10.12 31.61 2.54
CA ASP A 716 -10.28 32.70 3.51
C ASP A 716 -11.55 33.51 3.19
N ALA A 717 -11.78 33.81 1.91
CA ALA A 717 -13.01 34.46 1.45
C ALA A 717 -14.26 33.61 1.78
N LEU A 718 -14.19 32.29 1.57
CA LEU A 718 -15.29 31.37 1.86
C LEU A 718 -15.60 31.29 3.36
N ILE A 719 -14.59 31.27 4.21
CA ILE A 719 -14.75 31.28 5.67
C ILE A 719 -15.51 32.55 6.10
N LEU A 720 -15.12 33.73 5.61
CA LEU A 720 -15.79 34.99 5.95
C LEU A 720 -17.26 35.02 5.50
N VAL A 721 -17.54 34.49 4.31
CA VAL A 721 -18.90 34.39 3.77
C VAL A 721 -19.76 33.41 4.58
N ILE A 722 -19.25 32.21 4.88
CA ILE A 722 -19.97 31.20 5.69
C ILE A 722 -20.25 31.72 7.11
N GLN A 723 -19.33 32.51 7.68
CA GLN A 723 -19.51 33.12 9.00
C GLN A 723 -20.42 34.37 8.99
N GLY A 724 -20.91 34.81 7.82
CA GLY A 724 -21.73 36.01 7.70
C GLY A 724 -20.99 37.33 7.91
N LYS A 725 -19.65 37.31 7.84
CA LYS A 725 -18.77 38.48 8.04
C LYS A 725 -18.40 39.19 6.75
N ALA A 726 -18.76 38.62 5.60
CA ALA A 726 -18.56 39.25 4.30
C ALA A 726 -19.69 38.87 3.34
N PRO A 727 -20.04 39.74 2.37
CA PRO A 727 -21.01 39.39 1.34
C PRO A 727 -20.46 38.32 0.39
N GLU A 728 -21.34 37.51 -0.22
CA GLU A 728 -20.96 36.48 -1.21
C GLU A 728 -20.16 37.04 -2.40
N THR A 729 -20.27 38.34 -2.69
CA THR A 729 -19.48 39.03 -3.72
C THR A 729 -17.98 38.98 -3.46
N LEU A 730 -17.54 38.75 -2.20
CA LEU A 730 -16.13 38.54 -1.87
C LEU A 730 -15.56 37.29 -2.54
N LEU A 731 -16.34 36.21 -2.69
CA LEU A 731 -15.90 35.01 -3.40
C LEU A 731 -15.58 35.30 -4.87
N GLN A 732 -16.39 36.15 -5.50
CA GLN A 732 -16.15 36.59 -6.88
C GLN A 732 -14.87 37.44 -6.95
N LYS A 733 -14.71 38.43 -6.05
CA LYS A 733 -13.49 39.26 -5.96
C LYS A 733 -12.23 38.39 -5.79
N ALA A 734 -12.27 37.40 -4.90
CA ALA A 734 -11.16 36.46 -4.68
C ALA A 734 -10.84 35.67 -5.95
N CYS A 735 -11.83 35.04 -6.57
CA CYS A 735 -11.64 34.26 -7.79
C CYS A 735 -11.12 35.12 -8.96
N ASP A 736 -11.64 36.33 -9.15
CA ASP A 736 -11.17 37.26 -10.17
C ASP A 736 -9.74 37.70 -9.92
N LYS A 737 -9.37 37.98 -8.66
CA LYS A 737 -8.00 38.34 -8.31
C LYS A 737 -7.04 37.18 -8.55
N ARG A 738 -7.42 35.95 -8.22
CA ARG A 738 -6.58 34.77 -8.45
C ARG A 738 -6.35 34.51 -9.94
N ARG A 739 -7.39 34.66 -10.77
CA ARG A 739 -7.27 34.64 -12.24
C ARG A 739 -6.32 35.73 -12.74
N GLU A 740 -6.44 36.95 -12.24
CA GLU A 740 -5.55 38.08 -12.60
C GLU A 740 -4.09 37.80 -12.23
N VAL A 741 -3.83 37.27 -11.04
CA VAL A 741 -2.47 36.93 -10.57
C VAL A 741 -1.83 35.88 -11.46
N PHE A 742 -2.56 34.82 -11.83
CA PHE A 742 -2.04 33.85 -12.80
C PHE A 742 -1.69 34.52 -14.13
N ALA A 743 -2.61 35.32 -14.69
CA ALA A 743 -2.47 35.94 -16.00
C ALA A 743 -1.34 36.98 -16.06
N THR A 744 -1.06 37.69 -14.97
CA THR A 744 -0.14 38.83 -14.92
C THR A 744 1.19 38.54 -14.23
N VAL A 745 1.27 37.48 -13.42
CA VAL A 745 2.47 37.11 -12.65
C VAL A 745 2.96 35.71 -13.03
N SER A 746 2.18 34.67 -12.73
CA SER A 746 2.63 33.26 -12.86
C SER A 746 2.91 32.85 -14.30
N ASN A 747 1.95 33.13 -15.18
CA ASN A 747 2.02 32.77 -16.59
C ASN A 747 3.19 33.50 -17.29
N PRO A 748 3.28 34.84 -17.31
CA PRO A 748 4.40 35.53 -17.96
C PRO A 748 5.75 35.24 -17.29
N GLY A 749 5.81 35.16 -15.95
CA GLY A 749 7.06 34.90 -15.23
C GLY A 749 7.69 33.54 -15.57
N SER A 750 6.87 32.49 -15.64
CA SER A 750 7.35 31.16 -16.04
C SER A 750 7.74 31.10 -17.51
N GLN A 751 7.11 31.86 -18.41
CA GLN A 751 7.54 31.97 -19.81
C GLN A 751 8.89 32.66 -19.91
N ASP A 752 9.09 33.74 -19.15
CA ASP A 752 10.35 34.50 -19.15
C ASP A 752 11.52 33.67 -18.61
N PHE A 753 11.30 32.84 -17.59
CA PHE A 753 12.35 31.95 -17.08
C PHE A 753 12.71 30.84 -18.08
N LYS A 754 11.72 30.28 -18.78
CA LYS A 754 12.00 29.33 -19.87
C LYS A 754 12.82 29.98 -20.98
N ARG A 755 12.40 31.15 -21.45
CA ARG A 755 13.10 31.94 -22.48
C ARG A 755 14.53 32.27 -22.06
N MET A 756 14.74 32.59 -20.78
CA MET A 756 16.07 32.84 -20.23
C MET A 756 16.94 31.57 -20.23
N ALA A 757 16.39 30.42 -19.82
CA ALA A 757 17.09 29.14 -19.85
C ALA A 757 17.54 28.75 -21.28
N GLU A 758 16.76 29.14 -22.29
CA GLU A 758 17.04 28.93 -23.72
C GLU A 758 18.04 29.91 -24.33
N GLN A 759 18.61 30.84 -23.57
CA GLN A 759 19.73 31.65 -24.07
C GLN A 759 20.99 30.81 -24.23
N ASP A 760 21.85 31.20 -25.18
CA ASP A 760 23.24 30.73 -25.22
C ASP A 760 24.02 31.49 -24.14
N PRO A 761 24.58 30.84 -23.11
CA PRO A 761 25.29 31.53 -22.04
C PRO A 761 26.53 32.31 -22.51
N ASN A 762 27.06 32.01 -23.70
CA ASN A 762 28.20 32.73 -24.28
C ASN A 762 27.77 33.84 -25.27
N ASN A 763 26.48 33.90 -25.63
CA ASN A 763 25.92 34.90 -26.53
C ASN A 763 24.50 35.31 -26.11
N MET A 764 24.35 35.71 -24.84
CA MET A 764 23.06 36.12 -24.28
C MET A 764 22.64 37.50 -24.78
N SER A 765 21.32 37.72 -24.86
CA SER A 765 20.74 39.03 -25.11
C SER A 765 21.23 40.09 -24.11
N GLU A 766 21.33 41.35 -24.54
CA GLU A 766 21.75 42.45 -23.67
C GLU A 766 20.84 42.57 -22.43
N LYS A 767 19.53 42.33 -22.61
CA LYS A 767 18.53 42.32 -21.52
C LYS A 767 18.89 41.29 -20.44
N ASP A 768 19.22 40.05 -20.83
CA ASP A 768 19.52 38.98 -19.87
C ASP A 768 20.91 39.14 -19.24
N ARG A 769 21.88 39.63 -20.01
CA ARG A 769 23.21 39.97 -19.47
C ARG A 769 23.12 41.06 -18.42
N GLN A 770 22.35 42.11 -18.68
CA GLN A 770 22.08 43.17 -17.70
C GLN A 770 21.30 42.65 -16.50
N PHE A 771 20.34 41.75 -16.71
CA PHE A 771 19.63 41.10 -15.60
C PHE A 771 20.61 40.37 -14.67
N PHE A 772 21.45 39.46 -15.17
CA PHE A 772 22.41 38.73 -14.35
C PHE A 772 23.45 39.65 -13.69
N HIS A 773 23.93 40.67 -14.42
CA HIS A 773 24.82 41.66 -13.85
C HIS A 773 24.17 42.35 -12.64
N ARG A 774 22.94 42.87 -12.79
CA ARG A 774 22.23 43.56 -11.72
C ARG A 774 21.86 42.64 -10.56
N ILE A 775 21.46 41.39 -10.81
CA ILE A 775 21.21 40.42 -9.74
C ILE A 775 22.47 40.26 -8.86
N ASN A 776 23.67 40.30 -9.43
CA ASN A 776 24.93 40.16 -8.69
C ASN A 776 25.45 41.47 -8.07
N THR A 777 25.06 42.64 -8.58
CA THR A 777 25.67 43.93 -8.18
C THR A 777 24.71 44.94 -7.56
N ASP A 778 23.40 44.73 -7.66
CA ASP A 778 22.34 45.66 -7.25
C ASP A 778 21.34 44.96 -6.31
N GLU A 779 21.60 45.06 -5.00
CA GLU A 779 20.76 44.47 -3.94
C GLU A 779 19.30 44.96 -4.04
N GLU A 780 19.09 46.23 -4.38
CA GLU A 780 17.76 46.83 -4.54
C GLU A 780 16.99 46.22 -5.70
N PHE A 781 17.67 45.97 -6.82
CA PHE A 781 17.06 45.27 -7.95
C PHE A 781 16.69 43.83 -7.61
N GLN A 782 17.54 43.14 -6.84
CA GLN A 782 17.25 41.78 -6.38
C GLN A 782 16.01 41.76 -5.46
N VAL A 783 15.92 42.69 -4.50
CA VAL A 783 14.75 42.88 -3.65
C VAL A 783 13.50 43.20 -4.47
N ALA A 784 13.57 44.12 -5.43
CA ALA A 784 12.45 44.47 -6.29
C ALA A 784 11.97 43.26 -7.13
N THR A 785 12.89 42.43 -7.61
CA THR A 785 12.59 41.20 -8.35
C THR A 785 11.87 40.19 -7.46
N LEU A 786 12.35 39.99 -6.23
CA LEU A 786 11.73 39.12 -5.23
C LEU A 786 10.33 39.60 -4.82
N LEU A 787 10.15 40.91 -4.59
CA LEU A 787 8.82 41.50 -4.36
C LEU A 787 7.88 41.30 -5.55
N GLY A 788 8.44 41.27 -6.77
CA GLY A 788 7.71 40.91 -7.98
C GLY A 788 7.10 39.50 -7.90
N VAL A 789 7.85 38.53 -7.37
CA VAL A 789 7.39 37.15 -7.12
C VAL A 789 6.40 37.09 -5.95
N MET A 790 6.56 37.94 -4.93
CA MET A 790 5.64 37.99 -3.79
C MET A 790 4.21 38.37 -4.16
N ARG A 791 3.97 38.98 -5.32
CA ARG A 791 2.62 39.23 -5.87
C ARG A 791 1.81 37.95 -6.14
N LEU A 792 2.43 36.76 -6.07
CA LEU A 792 1.74 35.48 -6.08
C LEU A 792 0.89 35.26 -4.82
N TYR A 793 1.26 35.86 -3.69
CA TYR A 793 0.49 35.82 -2.46
C TYR A 793 -0.61 36.88 -2.50
N THR A 794 -1.82 36.52 -2.10
CA THR A 794 -2.97 37.43 -2.06
C THR A 794 -3.71 37.19 -0.75
N PRO A 795 -3.37 37.94 0.30
CA PRO A 795 -4.17 37.97 1.52
C PRO A 795 -5.60 38.39 1.19
N VAL A 796 -6.60 37.80 1.86
CA VAL A 796 -8.00 38.18 1.61
C VAL A 796 -8.28 39.62 2.08
N GLU A 797 -7.48 40.13 3.01
CA GLU A 797 -7.57 41.48 3.57
C GLU A 797 -7.45 42.55 2.48
N ASP A 798 -6.62 42.29 1.47
CA ASP A 798 -6.41 43.18 0.32
C ASP A 798 -7.67 43.31 -0.57
N LEU A 799 -8.68 42.46 -0.36
CA LEU A 799 -9.93 42.42 -1.12
C LEU A 799 -11.14 42.98 -0.34
N LEU A 800 -10.95 43.26 0.95
CA LEU A 800 -11.98 43.76 1.84
C LEU A 800 -12.10 45.28 1.75
N GLU A 801 -13.32 45.78 2.01
CA GLU A 801 -13.55 47.21 2.23
C GLU A 801 -13.12 47.58 3.66
N ASP A 802 -12.68 48.83 3.89
CA ASP A 802 -12.03 49.26 5.15
C ASP A 802 -12.79 48.87 6.45
N GLY A 803 -14.11 48.70 6.39
CA GLY A 803 -14.96 48.30 7.53
C GLY A 803 -14.98 46.80 7.87
N LEU A 804 -14.40 45.91 7.05
CA LEU A 804 -14.39 44.45 7.26
C LEU A 804 -13.01 43.91 7.68
N LEU A 805 -11.99 44.79 7.74
CA LEU A 805 -10.60 44.40 7.96
C LEU A 805 -10.36 43.83 9.36
N ASP A 806 -11.01 44.41 10.38
CA ASP A 806 -10.87 43.96 11.78
C ASP A 806 -11.57 42.63 12.03
N GLU A 807 -12.69 42.38 11.34
CA GLU A 807 -13.39 41.09 11.39
C GLU A 807 -12.57 39.97 10.74
N ALA A 808 -11.86 40.27 9.65
CA ALA A 808 -10.98 39.30 8.99
C ALA A 808 -9.77 38.90 9.84
N LYS A 809 -9.11 39.86 10.47
CA LYS A 809 -7.99 39.59 11.40
C LYS A 809 -8.41 38.70 12.56
N ALA A 810 -9.59 38.95 13.13
CA ALA A 810 -10.14 38.16 14.23
C ALA A 810 -10.48 36.70 13.83
N VAL A 811 -10.85 36.45 12.57
CA VAL A 811 -11.14 35.11 12.05
C VAL A 811 -9.88 34.31 11.76
N GLN A 812 -8.82 34.97 11.32
CA GLN A 812 -7.54 34.36 11.00
C GLN A 812 -6.65 34.09 12.22
N GLY A 813 -7.07 34.50 13.42
CA GLY A 813 -6.28 34.34 14.64
C GLY A 813 -5.00 35.19 14.64
N MET A 814 -4.99 36.32 13.91
CA MET A 814 -3.89 37.30 13.90
C MET A 814 -3.99 38.30 15.04
#